data_AF-B1WT74-F1
#
_entry.id   AF-B1WT74-F1
#
_cell.length_a   1.000
_cell.length_b   1.000
_cell.length_c   1.000
_cell.angle_alpha   90.00
_cell.angle_beta   90.00
_cell.angle_gamma   90.00
#
_symmetry.space_group_name_H-M   'P 1'
#
loop_
_entity.id
_entity.type
_entity.pdbx_description
1 polymer ?
#
loop_
_entity_poly.entity_id
_entity_poly.type
_entity_poly.pdbx_seq_one_letter_code
_entity_poly.pdbx_strand_id
1 'polypeptide(L)'
;MTMNQDENKQALGILSDRKKSLSPLKLAIILLGLYIQQRYFSNDSYKYNYSYLPPLSITNVPESEVIEKILGIPLPNFPKGSFPNLIWVVKVIYRVLITIINDYLEKNEESVSIFKQNFSEISNNLDSIEADFEESENQNKLEACVKTLEINLRQLDQKFNLDSQLEENYQPFNSIHEKRGLIELLSNQLLDFDEKIAKLFRQRSTETSIIVSLQNILKYATKMAEIADVPQPELAQSPESLTLDDYNRLYQIIEKPLIADVFRDDRIFAYLQVAGANPLVLQGFDQQHGSCPVSPDQYSAIAAKFGVVDSLAEVIESQRLYVSDYGILNSLVNGNYINQELVQQKYICAPIAFFAVPPEANATRCLFPVAITYRKTAMSEQWTTFTPLDTDSQGEPWMSAKNIVQMADCNYHELISHLGRTHLVVEAFAVPTYNLPEEHPLRNLLIPHLEGTVVINYGAHAFLVAPGGTVDSLLASSIGSDQSLSSQGTQSYLFNFNAINFPQNLVNRRVDNPHTLPIYPYRDDGQLIWDAIHTWVKDYVSIYYTHDAAVASDQALQHWATTLASINGGRLSNFGEDSLGHINTKDYLSQVLSTLIFTASAQHAAVNFPQKTLMTYVPGFPLARYSPPPTHVKETQSFLDGLPSLSQAQSQINILYLLGSVYYTQLGHYSSSAFSNSQPLQTALDTFHRKLNQAHTIIHQRNQSSERLFPYECLLPTNIPQSINI
;
A
#
# COMPACT_ATOMS: atom_id res chain seq x y z
N MET A 1 36.45 3.84 -32.52
CA MET A 1 36.92 5.10 -31.90
C MET A 1 36.35 5.16 -30.50
N THR A 2 37.09 5.62 -29.51
CA THR A 2 36.61 5.75 -28.12
C THR A 2 35.73 6.99 -28.00
N MET A 3 34.45 6.81 -27.69
CA MET A 3 33.54 7.92 -27.36
C MET A 3 33.96 8.56 -26.04
N ASN A 4 33.70 9.86 -25.88
CA ASN A 4 33.98 10.56 -24.64
C ASN A 4 32.87 10.25 -23.61
N GLN A 5 33.22 9.93 -22.37
CA GLN A 5 32.25 9.41 -21.38
C GLN A 5 31.13 10.42 -21.05
N ASP A 6 31.41 11.73 -21.15
CA ASP A 6 30.46 12.77 -20.77
C ASP A 6 29.41 13.07 -21.86
N GLU A 7 29.71 12.82 -23.14
CA GLU A 7 28.73 12.96 -24.23
C GLU A 7 27.61 11.91 -24.09
N ASN A 8 27.98 10.66 -23.73
CA ASN A 8 27.00 9.63 -23.40
C ASN A 8 26.14 10.01 -22.19
N LYS A 9 26.73 10.55 -21.11
CA LYS A 9 25.95 11.01 -19.93
C LYS A 9 24.93 12.09 -20.32
N GLN A 10 25.33 13.03 -21.17
CA GLN A 10 24.48 14.16 -21.54
C GLN A 10 23.30 13.74 -22.44
N ALA A 11 23.53 12.82 -23.39
CA ALA A 11 22.45 12.23 -24.18
C ALA A 11 21.54 11.31 -23.33
N LEU A 12 22.12 10.51 -22.43
CA LEU A 12 21.38 9.59 -21.57
C LEU A 12 20.46 10.31 -20.57
N GLY A 13 20.90 11.42 -19.97
CA GLY A 13 20.02 12.24 -19.11
C GLY A 13 18.78 12.76 -19.85
N ILE A 14 18.98 13.25 -21.07
CA ILE A 14 17.89 13.75 -21.94
C ILE A 14 16.88 12.64 -22.30
N LEU A 15 17.31 11.37 -22.36
CA LEU A 15 16.43 10.22 -22.60
C LEU A 15 15.83 9.64 -21.31
N SER A 16 16.59 9.59 -20.20
CA SER A 16 16.16 8.97 -18.94
C SER A 16 15.10 9.77 -18.20
N ASP A 17 15.06 11.08 -18.41
CA ASP A 17 14.20 12.00 -17.66
C ASP A 17 12.86 12.27 -18.40
N ARG A 18 12.72 11.78 -19.64
CA ARG A 18 11.55 12.03 -20.50
C ARG A 18 10.53 10.90 -20.56
N LYS A 19 10.93 9.67 -20.21
CA LYS A 19 10.17 8.43 -20.45
C LYS A 19 9.52 7.89 -19.16
N LYS A 20 8.17 7.73 -19.17
CA LYS A 20 7.36 7.36 -17.99
C LYS A 20 7.33 5.86 -17.75
N SER A 21 7.16 5.04 -18.81
CA SER A 21 7.16 3.56 -18.75
C SER A 21 8.41 2.94 -18.10
N LEU A 22 9.51 3.71 -18.04
CA LEU A 22 10.79 3.26 -17.51
C LEU A 22 10.87 3.36 -15.98
N SER A 23 9.96 4.06 -15.29
CA SER A 23 10.05 4.19 -13.82
C SER A 23 9.90 2.85 -13.07
N PRO A 24 9.02 1.90 -13.45
CA PRO A 24 8.98 0.58 -12.81
C PRO A 24 10.23 -0.24 -13.11
N LEU A 25 10.75 -0.15 -14.34
CA LEU A 25 12.00 -0.82 -14.74
C LEU A 25 13.19 -0.32 -13.92
N LYS A 26 13.33 1.00 -13.72
CA LYS A 26 14.37 1.61 -12.85
C LYS A 26 14.31 0.99 -11.45
N LEU A 27 13.11 0.89 -10.84
CA LEU A 27 12.92 0.25 -9.53
C LEU A 27 13.43 -1.20 -9.53
N ALA A 28 13.03 -2.03 -10.49
CA ALA A 28 13.44 -3.43 -10.56
C ALA A 28 14.98 -3.63 -10.63
N ILE A 29 15.67 -2.76 -11.35
CA ILE A 29 17.15 -2.78 -11.46
C ILE A 29 17.80 -2.34 -10.14
N ILE A 30 17.26 -1.29 -9.50
CA ILE A 30 17.75 -0.80 -8.20
C ILE A 30 17.57 -1.87 -7.12
N LEU A 31 16.44 -2.59 -7.09
CA LEU A 31 16.19 -3.68 -6.13
C LEU A 31 17.18 -4.84 -6.30
N LEU A 32 17.49 -5.24 -7.54
CA LEU A 32 18.49 -6.28 -7.82
C LEU A 32 19.90 -5.83 -7.37
N GLY A 33 20.26 -4.57 -7.63
CA GLY A 33 21.52 -3.98 -7.17
C GLY A 33 21.63 -3.85 -5.65
N LEU A 34 20.54 -3.46 -4.99
CA LEU A 34 20.44 -3.41 -3.53
C LEU A 34 20.58 -4.79 -2.91
N TYR A 35 19.96 -5.82 -3.50
CA TYR A 35 20.13 -7.20 -3.05
C TYR A 35 21.60 -7.63 -3.11
N ILE A 36 22.27 -7.41 -4.24
CA ILE A 36 23.70 -7.72 -4.40
C ILE A 36 24.54 -6.94 -3.39
N GLN A 37 24.22 -5.67 -3.14
CA GLN A 37 24.89 -4.87 -2.11
C GLN A 37 24.71 -5.47 -0.71
N GLN A 38 23.48 -5.76 -0.32
CA GLN A 38 23.14 -6.17 1.04
C GLN A 38 23.56 -7.62 1.35
N ARG A 39 23.56 -8.50 0.34
CA ARG A 39 24.01 -9.89 0.47
C ARG A 39 25.53 -10.04 0.59
N TYR A 40 26.32 -9.16 -0.05
CA TYR A 40 27.79 -9.31 -0.13
C TYR A 40 28.61 -8.20 0.53
N PHE A 41 28.02 -7.04 0.82
CA PHE A 41 28.73 -5.84 1.27
C PHE A 41 27.98 -5.07 2.38
N SER A 42 26.99 -5.68 3.05
CA SER A 42 26.26 -5.05 4.17
C SER A 42 27.16 -4.77 5.37
N ASN A 43 26.80 -3.73 6.11
CA ASN A 43 27.46 -3.34 7.36
C ASN A 43 26.65 -3.85 8.57
N ASP A 44 27.33 -4.34 9.60
CA ASP A 44 26.71 -4.76 10.87
C ASP A 44 26.19 -3.56 11.70
N SER A 45 26.73 -2.35 11.50
CA SER A 45 26.33 -1.16 12.27
C SER A 45 25.18 -0.37 11.63
N TYR A 46 24.04 -0.27 12.31
CA TYR A 46 22.95 0.62 11.87
C TYR A 46 23.23 2.06 12.27
N LYS A 47 23.20 2.98 11.30
CA LYS A 47 23.38 4.42 11.51
C LYS A 47 22.25 5.17 10.83
N TYR A 48 21.22 5.48 11.59
CA TYR A 48 20.03 6.18 11.11
C TYR A 48 19.85 7.50 11.83
N ASN A 49 19.41 8.53 11.12
CA ASN A 49 19.12 9.82 11.71
C ASN A 49 17.65 10.18 11.58
N TYR A 50 16.98 10.35 12.72
CA TYR A 50 15.63 10.90 12.85
C TYR A 50 15.55 12.41 12.51
N SER A 51 16.44 12.89 11.64
CA SER A 51 16.34 14.12 10.84
C SER A 51 15.72 13.88 9.46
N TYR A 52 15.08 12.72 9.25
CA TYR A 52 13.72 12.74 9.78
C TYR A 52 12.96 14.08 9.39
N LEU A 53 12.50 14.31 8.15
CA LEU A 53 11.92 15.60 7.64
C LEU A 53 10.87 16.30 8.58
N PRO A 54 10.70 17.65 8.59
CA PRO A 54 9.98 18.32 9.68
C PRO A 54 8.44 18.30 9.55
N PRO A 55 7.65 17.94 10.59
CA PRO A 55 8.05 17.46 11.92
C PRO A 55 8.09 15.93 12.08
N LEU A 56 7.43 15.20 11.16
CA LEU A 56 7.51 13.77 10.86
C LEU A 56 7.59 13.62 9.30
N SER A 57 8.14 12.55 8.73
CA SER A 57 9.49 12.74 8.15
C SER A 57 9.83 12.01 6.78
N ILE A 58 11.05 11.62 6.24
CA ILE A 58 12.44 11.01 6.67
C ILE A 58 13.44 11.67 5.55
N THR A 59 14.80 11.78 5.73
CA THR A 59 15.82 11.65 4.62
C THR A 59 17.13 10.82 4.88
N ASN A 60 17.80 10.90 6.04
CA ASN A 60 19.25 10.59 6.15
C ASN A 60 19.65 9.10 6.37
N VAL A 61 19.73 8.32 5.29
CA VAL A 61 20.41 7.01 5.24
C VAL A 61 21.82 7.16 4.65
N PRO A 62 22.88 6.55 5.20
CA PRO A 62 24.21 6.59 4.59
C PRO A 62 24.23 5.96 3.19
N GLU A 63 24.85 6.63 2.22
CA GLU A 63 25.17 6.01 0.92
C GLU A 63 26.21 4.90 1.10
N SER A 64 26.17 3.90 0.22
CA SER A 64 27.24 2.89 0.11
C SER A 64 28.44 3.44 -0.67
N GLU A 65 29.64 3.21 -0.15
CA GLU A 65 30.91 3.51 -0.81
C GLU A 65 31.41 2.35 -1.71
N VAL A 66 30.70 1.22 -1.75
CA VAL A 66 31.18 -0.05 -2.34
C VAL A 66 30.66 -0.30 -3.76
N ILE A 67 29.47 0.21 -4.09
CA ILE A 67 28.86 0.06 -5.41
C ILE A 67 28.48 1.45 -5.94
N GLU A 68 28.91 1.76 -7.17
CA GLU A 68 28.59 3.04 -7.82
C GLU A 68 27.09 3.21 -8.08
N LYS A 69 26.67 4.47 -8.26
CA LYS A 69 25.26 4.87 -8.34
C LYS A 69 24.55 4.24 -9.56
N ILE A 70 23.63 3.30 -9.32
CA ILE A 70 22.84 2.64 -10.36
C ILE A 70 21.91 3.66 -11.01
N LEU A 71 22.04 3.85 -12.32
CA LEU A 71 21.30 4.86 -13.09
C LEU A 71 21.36 6.27 -12.46
N GLY A 72 22.48 6.60 -11.79
CA GLY A 72 22.68 7.87 -11.08
C GLY A 72 22.13 7.90 -9.64
N ILE A 73 21.35 6.90 -9.23
CA ILE A 73 20.76 6.79 -7.89
C ILE A 73 21.74 6.07 -6.93
N PRO A 74 22.09 6.66 -5.78
CA PRO A 74 22.93 6.00 -4.78
C PRO A 74 22.21 4.84 -4.10
N LEU A 75 22.95 3.80 -3.75
CA LEU A 75 22.40 2.66 -3.02
C LEU A 75 22.54 2.87 -1.50
N PRO A 76 21.43 3.01 -0.73
CA PRO A 76 21.47 3.08 0.73
C PRO A 76 22.15 1.88 1.39
N ASN A 77 22.96 2.15 2.40
CA ASN A 77 23.58 1.16 3.26
C ASN A 77 22.68 0.82 4.45
N PHE A 78 21.63 0.06 4.19
CA PHE A 78 20.78 -0.55 5.22
C PHE A 78 21.58 -1.52 6.12
N PRO A 79 21.15 -1.76 7.37
CA PRO A 79 21.79 -2.74 8.24
C PRO A 79 21.50 -4.16 7.77
N LYS A 80 22.48 -5.04 7.96
CA LYS A 80 22.39 -6.48 7.72
C LYS A 80 21.12 -7.09 8.35
N GLY A 81 20.37 -7.87 7.57
CA GLY A 81 19.12 -8.48 8.02
C GLY A 81 17.90 -7.54 8.10
N SER A 82 17.95 -6.37 7.46
CA SER A 82 16.75 -5.52 7.23
C SER A 82 16.24 -5.56 5.79
N PHE A 83 17.08 -5.95 4.83
CA PHE A 83 16.71 -6.09 3.42
C PHE A 83 16.19 -7.50 3.12
N PRO A 84 14.98 -7.64 2.53
CA PRO A 84 14.40 -8.95 2.19
C PRO A 84 15.25 -9.81 1.27
N ASN A 85 15.04 -11.13 1.32
CA ASN A 85 15.84 -12.07 0.52
C ASN A 85 15.40 -12.14 -0.96
N LEU A 86 16.09 -12.98 -1.75
CA LEU A 86 15.91 -13.04 -3.21
C LEU A 86 14.48 -13.45 -3.64
N ILE A 87 13.73 -14.16 -2.79
CA ILE A 87 12.32 -14.52 -3.06
C ILE A 87 11.46 -13.25 -3.14
N TRP A 88 11.66 -12.30 -2.22
CA TRP A 88 10.98 -11.00 -2.26
C TRP A 88 11.38 -10.21 -3.51
N VAL A 89 12.68 -10.10 -3.80
CA VAL A 89 13.20 -9.37 -4.96
C VAL A 89 12.58 -9.92 -6.25
N VAL A 90 12.51 -11.25 -6.41
CA VAL A 90 11.85 -11.90 -7.55
C VAL A 90 10.34 -11.62 -7.56
N LYS A 91 9.64 -11.71 -6.42
CA LYS A 91 8.19 -11.40 -6.33
C LYS A 91 7.91 -9.96 -6.77
N VAL A 92 8.65 -8.97 -6.27
CA VAL A 92 8.50 -7.55 -6.63
C VAL A 92 8.82 -7.30 -8.10
N ILE A 93 9.96 -7.81 -8.60
CA ILE A 93 10.33 -7.69 -10.02
C ILE A 93 9.26 -8.34 -10.91
N TYR A 94 8.72 -9.50 -10.53
CA TYR A 94 7.62 -10.13 -11.27
C TYR A 94 6.37 -9.23 -11.36
N ARG A 95 5.93 -8.58 -10.26
CA ARG A 95 4.77 -7.67 -10.33
C ARG A 95 5.04 -6.45 -11.22
N VAL A 96 6.26 -5.88 -11.17
CA VAL A 96 6.70 -4.81 -12.08
C VAL A 96 6.69 -5.24 -13.56
N LEU A 97 7.04 -6.50 -13.85
CA LEU A 97 6.97 -7.02 -15.22
C LEU A 97 5.52 -7.14 -15.70
N ILE A 98 4.60 -7.56 -14.83
CA ILE A 98 3.17 -7.65 -15.17
C ILE A 98 2.58 -6.28 -15.51
N THR A 99 2.97 -5.19 -14.83
CA THR A 99 2.53 -3.84 -15.22
C THR A 99 3.09 -3.43 -16.59
N ILE A 100 4.39 -3.67 -16.85
CA ILE A 100 5.03 -3.34 -18.14
C ILE A 100 4.38 -4.11 -19.30
N ILE A 101 4.09 -5.40 -19.12
CA ILE A 101 3.44 -6.23 -20.15
C ILE A 101 1.97 -5.82 -20.33
N ASN A 102 1.26 -5.42 -19.27
CA ASN A 102 -0.10 -4.92 -19.37
C ASN A 102 -0.19 -3.63 -20.20
N ASP A 103 0.69 -2.66 -19.90
CA ASP A 103 0.81 -1.39 -20.65
C ASP A 103 1.20 -1.62 -22.13
N TYR A 104 2.08 -2.59 -22.40
CA TYR A 104 2.45 -2.95 -23.76
C TYR A 104 1.28 -3.55 -24.54
N LEU A 105 0.49 -4.44 -23.92
CA LEU A 105 -0.63 -5.11 -24.60
C LEU A 105 -1.84 -4.20 -24.84
N GLU A 106 -2.09 -3.23 -23.95
CA GLU A 106 -3.16 -2.23 -24.12
C GLU A 106 -2.98 -1.44 -25.42
N LYS A 107 -1.73 -1.11 -25.78
CA LYS A 107 -1.38 -0.28 -26.95
C LYS A 107 -1.20 -1.03 -28.27
N ASN A 108 -1.30 -2.35 -28.26
CA ASN A 108 -0.99 -3.21 -29.42
C ASN A 108 -2.14 -4.12 -29.87
N GLU A 109 -3.33 -4.03 -29.24
CA GLU A 109 -4.60 -4.73 -29.56
C GLU A 109 -4.57 -6.27 -29.74
N GLU A 110 -3.42 -6.93 -29.58
CA GLU A 110 -3.28 -8.37 -29.78
C GLU A 110 -3.66 -9.20 -28.53
N SER A 111 -4.73 -9.99 -28.64
CA SER A 111 -5.14 -10.91 -27.58
C SER A 111 -4.13 -12.06 -27.39
N VAL A 112 -3.54 -12.14 -26.19
CA VAL A 112 -2.56 -13.18 -25.80
C VAL A 112 -3.03 -13.98 -24.58
N SER A 113 -4.22 -14.55 -24.70
CA SER A 113 -4.83 -15.47 -23.71
C SER A 113 -3.89 -16.57 -23.21
N ILE A 114 -3.09 -17.16 -24.10
CA ILE A 114 -2.10 -18.21 -23.76
C ILE A 114 -1.05 -17.74 -22.75
N PHE A 115 -0.56 -16.49 -22.87
CA PHE A 115 0.42 -15.95 -21.94
C PHE A 115 -0.23 -15.52 -20.63
N LYS A 116 -1.51 -15.08 -20.62
CA LYS A 116 -2.23 -14.77 -19.38
C LYS A 116 -2.35 -15.99 -18.45
N GLN A 117 -2.60 -17.18 -19.01
CA GLN A 117 -2.57 -18.43 -18.24
C GLN A 117 -1.17 -18.73 -17.69
N ASN A 118 -0.13 -18.68 -18.54
CA ASN A 118 1.24 -18.96 -18.12
C ASN A 118 1.73 -18.00 -17.02
N PHE A 119 1.39 -16.71 -17.11
CA PHE A 119 1.73 -15.75 -16.07
C PHE A 119 0.96 -15.99 -14.77
N SER A 120 -0.33 -16.32 -14.82
CA SER A 120 -1.11 -16.72 -13.62
C SER A 120 -0.47 -17.92 -12.90
N GLU A 121 -0.07 -18.95 -13.66
CA GLU A 121 0.64 -20.11 -13.12
C GLU A 121 1.99 -19.75 -12.49
N ILE A 122 2.80 -18.90 -13.14
CA ILE A 122 4.06 -18.38 -12.55
C ILE A 122 3.79 -17.59 -11.27
N SER A 123 2.72 -16.79 -11.20
CA SER A 123 2.35 -16.07 -9.97
C SER A 123 2.04 -17.05 -8.85
N ASN A 124 1.12 -17.99 -9.08
CA ASN A 124 0.70 -18.96 -8.06
C ASN A 124 1.89 -19.79 -7.55
N ASN A 125 2.78 -20.20 -8.46
CA ASN A 125 4.00 -20.92 -8.10
C ASN A 125 4.97 -20.06 -7.28
N LEU A 126 5.23 -18.80 -7.67
CA LEU A 126 6.05 -17.86 -6.88
C LEU A 126 5.43 -17.57 -5.51
N ASP A 127 4.12 -17.37 -5.46
CA ASP A 127 3.38 -17.01 -4.25
C ASP A 127 3.40 -18.15 -3.23
N SER A 128 3.40 -19.41 -3.70
CA SER A 128 3.56 -20.63 -2.88
C SER A 128 4.96 -20.86 -2.28
N ILE A 129 5.97 -20.04 -2.62
CA ILE A 129 7.32 -20.19 -2.06
C ILE A 129 7.36 -19.55 -0.66
N GLU A 130 7.66 -20.37 0.35
CA GLU A 130 7.87 -19.94 1.73
C GLU A 130 9.10 -19.02 1.87
N ALA A 131 9.10 -18.16 2.89
CA ALA A 131 10.09 -17.07 2.97
C ALA A 131 11.52 -17.52 3.34
N ASP A 132 11.74 -18.74 3.85
CA ASP A 132 13.09 -19.20 4.21
C ASP A 132 13.88 -19.61 2.95
N PHE A 133 14.76 -18.70 2.50
CA PHE A 133 15.58 -18.87 1.30
C PHE A 133 16.82 -19.75 1.52
N GLU A 134 17.22 -20.06 2.76
CA GLU A 134 18.35 -20.99 2.99
C GLU A 134 17.91 -22.46 2.83
N GLU A 135 16.59 -22.74 2.73
CA GLU A 135 16.05 -24.03 2.30
C GLU A 135 16.25 -24.26 0.80
N SER A 136 16.95 -25.35 0.45
CA SER A 136 17.27 -25.68 -0.95
C SER A 136 16.04 -25.98 -1.81
N GLU A 137 14.92 -26.41 -1.23
CA GLU A 137 13.66 -26.58 -1.96
C GLU A 137 13.11 -25.23 -2.45
N ASN A 138 13.12 -24.19 -1.61
CA ASN A 138 12.63 -22.86 -1.96
C ASN A 138 13.54 -22.18 -2.98
N GLN A 139 14.87 -22.38 -2.89
CA GLN A 139 15.82 -21.95 -3.93
C GLN A 139 15.51 -22.60 -5.30
N ASN A 140 15.24 -23.91 -5.33
CA ASN A 140 14.94 -24.64 -6.56
C ASN A 140 13.59 -24.26 -7.16
N LYS A 141 12.54 -24.07 -6.33
CA LYS A 141 11.24 -23.52 -6.76
C LYS A 141 11.41 -22.14 -7.40
N LEU A 142 12.19 -21.26 -6.77
CA LEU A 142 12.44 -19.90 -7.25
C LEU A 142 13.16 -19.90 -8.59
N GLU A 143 14.20 -20.72 -8.73
CA GLU A 143 14.96 -20.86 -9.98
C GLU A 143 14.07 -21.38 -11.13
N ALA A 144 13.20 -22.37 -10.86
CA ALA A 144 12.26 -22.89 -11.84
C ALA A 144 11.25 -21.83 -12.31
N CYS A 145 10.70 -21.04 -11.38
CA CYS A 145 9.78 -19.93 -11.72
C CYS A 145 10.48 -18.87 -12.59
N VAL A 146 11.68 -18.44 -12.20
CA VAL A 146 12.45 -17.40 -12.92
C VAL A 146 12.87 -17.89 -14.32
N LYS A 147 13.33 -19.14 -14.47
CA LYS A 147 13.63 -19.73 -15.79
C LYS A 147 12.38 -19.82 -16.68
N THR A 148 11.23 -20.20 -16.11
CA THR A 148 9.95 -20.27 -16.85
C THR A 148 9.49 -18.89 -17.31
N LEU A 149 9.70 -17.85 -16.49
CA LEU A 149 9.45 -16.45 -16.83
C LEU A 149 10.36 -15.96 -17.97
N GLU A 150 11.66 -16.25 -17.93
CA GLU A 150 12.59 -15.90 -19.02
C GLU A 150 12.18 -16.56 -20.36
N ILE A 151 11.74 -17.82 -20.33
CA ILE A 151 11.27 -18.55 -21.51
C ILE A 151 10.00 -17.91 -22.09
N ASN A 152 9.02 -17.55 -21.25
CA ASN A 152 7.79 -16.89 -21.70
C ASN A 152 8.07 -15.50 -22.31
N LEU A 153 8.95 -14.71 -21.68
CA LEU A 153 9.36 -13.40 -22.20
C LEU A 153 10.10 -13.51 -23.54
N ARG A 154 10.95 -14.54 -23.71
CA ARG A 154 11.60 -14.83 -24.99
C ARG A 154 10.59 -15.26 -26.08
N GLN A 155 9.53 -15.97 -25.71
CA GLN A 155 8.45 -16.33 -26.65
C GLN A 155 7.59 -15.12 -27.04
N LEU A 156 7.36 -14.17 -26.13
CA LEU A 156 6.73 -12.88 -26.44
C LEU A 156 7.63 -12.06 -27.40
N ASP A 157 8.91 -11.92 -27.08
CA ASP A 157 9.91 -11.22 -27.89
C ASP A 157 9.94 -11.74 -29.34
N GLN A 158 9.92 -13.07 -29.50
CA GLN A 158 9.88 -13.75 -30.80
C GLN A 158 8.52 -13.65 -31.51
N LYS A 159 7.39 -13.73 -30.79
CA LYS A 159 6.05 -13.62 -31.39
C LYS A 159 5.79 -12.22 -31.93
N PHE A 160 6.10 -11.19 -31.13
CA PHE A 160 5.82 -9.80 -31.44
C PHE A 160 6.93 -9.12 -32.25
N ASN A 161 8.11 -9.74 -32.35
CA ASN A 161 9.28 -9.21 -33.03
C ASN A 161 9.65 -7.79 -32.53
N LEU A 162 9.84 -7.68 -31.22
CA LEU A 162 10.01 -6.39 -30.52
C LEU A 162 11.22 -5.59 -31.04
N ASP A 163 12.27 -6.27 -31.53
CA ASP A 163 13.43 -5.60 -32.12
C ASP A 163 13.07 -4.81 -33.39
N SER A 164 12.18 -5.32 -34.25
CA SER A 164 11.69 -4.54 -35.40
C SER A 164 10.75 -3.41 -34.98
N GLN A 165 9.91 -3.61 -33.96
CA GLN A 165 9.06 -2.52 -33.43
C GLN A 165 9.92 -1.37 -32.87
N LEU A 166 11.01 -1.68 -32.16
CA LEU A 166 11.99 -0.68 -31.71
C LEU A 166 12.68 0.00 -32.91
N GLU A 167 13.12 -0.75 -33.92
CA GLU A 167 13.77 -0.19 -35.10
C GLU A 167 12.83 0.71 -35.93
N GLU A 168 11.52 0.43 -35.96
CA GLU A 168 10.49 1.31 -36.55
C GLU A 168 10.28 2.58 -35.71
N ASN A 169 10.02 2.43 -34.41
CA ASN A 169 9.80 3.54 -33.48
C ASN A 169 10.97 4.54 -33.44
N TYR A 170 12.20 4.05 -33.60
CA TYR A 170 13.40 4.88 -33.61
C TYR A 170 13.83 5.37 -35.01
N GLN A 171 13.06 5.14 -36.10
CA GLN A 171 13.40 5.67 -37.43
C GLN A 171 13.70 7.20 -37.46
N PRO A 172 12.95 8.09 -36.77
CA PRO A 172 13.14 9.54 -36.87
C PRO A 172 14.48 10.08 -36.32
N PHE A 173 15.24 9.30 -35.56
CA PHE A 173 16.47 9.75 -34.90
C PHE A 173 17.70 9.62 -35.82
N ASN A 174 18.61 10.59 -35.79
CA ASN A 174 19.66 10.72 -36.81
C ASN A 174 20.89 9.82 -36.59
N SER A 175 21.18 9.35 -35.39
CA SER A 175 22.24 8.37 -35.13
C SER A 175 21.69 7.05 -34.58
N ILE A 176 22.34 5.92 -34.89
CA ILE A 176 21.97 4.61 -34.33
C ILE A 176 22.26 4.54 -32.81
N HIS A 177 23.23 5.31 -32.32
CA HIS A 177 23.63 5.32 -30.91
C HIS A 177 22.54 5.95 -30.00
N GLU A 178 21.79 6.94 -30.49
CA GLU A 178 20.60 7.46 -29.79
C GLU A 178 19.48 6.41 -29.67
N LYS A 179 19.41 5.43 -30.60
CA LYS A 179 18.31 4.45 -30.71
C LYS A 179 18.43 3.24 -29.78
N ARG A 180 19.60 3.01 -29.17
CA ARG A 180 19.88 1.81 -28.35
C ARG A 180 20.46 2.12 -26.97
N GLY A 181 20.68 3.40 -26.66
CA GLY A 181 21.48 3.84 -25.50
C GLY A 181 21.06 3.26 -24.15
N LEU A 182 19.77 3.06 -23.88
CA LEU A 182 19.30 2.50 -22.61
C LEU A 182 19.43 0.97 -22.56
N ILE A 183 18.95 0.24 -23.56
CA ILE A 183 19.13 -1.23 -23.64
C ILE A 183 20.62 -1.61 -23.56
N GLU A 184 21.48 -0.83 -24.21
CA GLU A 184 22.94 -1.00 -24.14
C GLU A 184 23.51 -0.57 -22.77
N LEU A 185 23.09 0.55 -22.18
CA LEU A 185 23.49 0.95 -20.81
C LEU A 185 23.14 -0.11 -19.77
N LEU A 186 21.91 -0.62 -19.81
CA LEU A 186 21.44 -1.67 -18.90
C LEU A 186 22.19 -2.97 -19.13
N SER A 187 22.39 -3.38 -20.38
CA SER A 187 23.22 -4.55 -20.68
C SER A 187 24.65 -4.39 -20.14
N ASN A 188 25.26 -3.21 -20.27
CA ASN A 188 26.61 -2.92 -19.77
C ASN A 188 26.68 -2.88 -18.23
N GLN A 189 25.70 -2.28 -17.55
CA GLN A 189 25.65 -2.28 -16.08
C GLN A 189 25.43 -3.68 -15.51
N LEU A 190 24.53 -4.46 -16.12
CA LEU A 190 24.28 -5.85 -15.71
C LEU A 190 25.51 -6.75 -15.98
N LEU A 191 26.29 -6.48 -17.04
CA LEU A 191 27.57 -7.17 -17.32
C LEU A 191 28.69 -6.80 -16.33
N ASP A 192 28.75 -5.55 -15.85
CA ASP A 192 29.67 -5.17 -14.76
C ASP A 192 29.28 -5.85 -13.43
N PHE A 193 27.98 -6.00 -13.16
CA PHE A 193 27.50 -6.86 -12.08
C PHE A 193 27.93 -8.32 -12.28
N ASP A 194 27.77 -8.91 -13.48
CA ASP A 194 28.25 -10.26 -13.78
C ASP A 194 29.76 -10.41 -13.55
N GLU A 195 30.58 -9.45 -13.98
CA GLU A 195 32.02 -9.49 -13.75
C GLU A 195 32.38 -9.40 -12.27
N LYS A 196 31.70 -8.57 -11.48
CA LYS A 196 31.90 -8.45 -10.02
C LYS A 196 31.44 -9.72 -9.30
N ILE A 197 30.27 -10.25 -9.65
CA ILE A 197 29.73 -11.53 -9.18
C ILE A 197 30.68 -12.68 -9.50
N ALA A 198 31.12 -12.84 -10.75
CA ALA A 198 32.02 -13.92 -11.15
C ALA A 198 33.41 -13.87 -10.48
N LYS A 199 33.84 -12.70 -9.98
CA LYS A 199 35.07 -12.55 -9.17
C LYS A 199 34.88 -12.97 -7.71
N LEU A 200 33.65 -12.83 -7.17
CA LEU A 200 33.27 -13.34 -5.84
C LEU A 200 33.02 -14.87 -5.88
N PHE A 201 32.30 -15.34 -6.89
CA PHE A 201 31.86 -16.73 -7.02
C PHE A 201 32.86 -17.63 -7.76
N ARG A 202 33.65 -18.41 -7.01
CA ARG A 202 34.53 -19.45 -7.59
C ARG A 202 33.80 -20.73 -8.01
N GLN A 203 32.50 -20.84 -7.74
CA GLN A 203 31.58 -21.90 -8.19
C GLN A 203 30.20 -21.27 -8.45
N ARG A 204 29.44 -21.77 -9.43
CA ARG A 204 28.06 -21.32 -9.69
C ARG A 204 27.12 -21.88 -8.62
N SER A 205 26.31 -21.02 -8.00
CA SER A 205 25.18 -21.42 -7.15
C SER A 205 23.84 -21.22 -7.87
N THR A 206 22.76 -21.75 -7.30
CA THR A 206 21.37 -21.48 -7.71
C THR A 206 21.08 -19.98 -7.68
N GLU A 207 21.56 -19.28 -6.63
CA GLU A 207 21.48 -17.82 -6.50
C GLU A 207 22.11 -17.10 -7.71
N THR A 208 23.31 -17.53 -8.15
CA THR A 208 23.95 -16.98 -9.36
C THR A 208 23.09 -17.18 -10.61
N SER A 209 22.47 -18.36 -10.78
CA SER A 209 21.64 -18.62 -11.97
C SER A 209 20.34 -17.83 -11.98
N ILE A 210 19.76 -17.54 -10.81
CA ILE A 210 18.57 -16.68 -10.69
C ILE A 210 18.92 -15.25 -11.13
N ILE A 211 20.04 -14.70 -10.66
CA ILE A 211 20.49 -13.34 -11.01
C ILE A 211 20.69 -13.22 -12.53
N VAL A 212 21.35 -14.19 -13.18
CA VAL A 212 21.58 -14.17 -14.64
C VAL A 212 20.26 -14.22 -15.44
N SER A 213 19.28 -15.04 -15.03
CA SER A 213 17.98 -15.05 -15.68
C SER A 213 17.21 -13.74 -15.43
N LEU A 214 17.27 -13.15 -14.23
CA LEU A 214 16.68 -11.83 -13.94
C LEU A 214 17.23 -10.72 -14.84
N GLN A 215 18.54 -10.73 -15.14
CA GLN A 215 19.13 -9.78 -16.09
C GLN A 215 18.54 -9.92 -17.51
N ASN A 216 18.32 -11.15 -17.98
CA ASN A 216 17.72 -11.39 -19.30
C ASN A 216 16.24 -10.99 -19.33
N ILE A 217 15.51 -11.31 -18.27
CA ILE A 217 14.12 -10.87 -18.03
C ILE A 217 14.02 -9.34 -18.12
N LEU A 218 14.91 -8.59 -17.47
CA LEU A 218 14.95 -7.13 -17.50
C LEU A 218 15.26 -6.57 -18.91
N LYS A 219 16.07 -7.25 -19.72
CA LYS A 219 16.31 -6.86 -21.13
C LYS A 219 15.02 -6.95 -21.96
N TYR A 220 14.27 -8.04 -21.85
CA TYR A 220 12.96 -8.18 -22.53
C TYR A 220 11.95 -7.14 -22.04
N ALA A 221 11.92 -6.87 -20.73
CA ALA A 221 11.10 -5.83 -20.13
C ALA A 221 11.42 -4.42 -20.67
N THR A 222 12.71 -4.12 -20.85
CA THR A 222 13.17 -2.85 -21.42
C THR A 222 12.60 -2.63 -22.82
N LYS A 223 12.63 -3.66 -23.69
CA LYS A 223 12.05 -3.57 -25.04
C LYS A 223 10.56 -3.19 -25.00
N MET A 224 9.76 -3.92 -24.22
CA MET A 224 8.32 -3.70 -24.11
C MET A 224 7.99 -2.32 -23.53
N ALA A 225 8.70 -1.90 -22.47
CA ALA A 225 8.53 -0.57 -21.88
C ALA A 225 8.88 0.54 -22.89
N GLU A 226 10.02 0.41 -23.59
CA GLU A 226 10.44 1.43 -24.56
C GLU A 226 9.47 1.61 -25.74
N ILE A 227 8.82 0.53 -26.19
CA ILE A 227 7.74 0.56 -27.20
C ILE A 227 6.47 1.18 -26.59
N ALA A 228 6.07 0.75 -25.39
CA ALA A 228 4.86 1.23 -24.73
C ALA A 228 4.91 2.74 -24.37
N ASP A 229 6.10 3.33 -24.24
CA ASP A 229 6.28 4.78 -24.00
C ASP A 229 6.26 5.64 -25.26
N VAL A 230 6.23 5.05 -26.45
CA VAL A 230 6.06 5.82 -27.67
C VAL A 230 4.65 6.43 -27.64
N PRO A 231 4.49 7.75 -27.80
CA PRO A 231 3.18 8.32 -28.04
C PRO A 231 2.65 7.73 -29.34
N GLN A 232 1.63 6.87 -29.22
CA GLN A 232 0.68 6.72 -30.33
C GLN A 232 0.28 8.15 -30.71
N PRO A 233 0.37 8.56 -32.00
CA PRO A 233 -0.20 9.83 -32.39
C PRO A 233 -1.66 9.77 -31.96
N GLU A 234 -2.12 10.73 -31.16
CA GLU A 234 -3.47 10.67 -30.61
C GLU A 234 -4.43 10.41 -31.77
N LEU A 235 -5.04 9.21 -31.77
CA LEU A 235 -6.27 9.00 -32.50
C LEU A 235 -7.13 10.15 -32.02
N ALA A 236 -7.47 11.05 -32.95
CA ALA A 236 -8.28 12.22 -32.66
C ALA A 236 -9.69 11.73 -32.36
N GLN A 237 -9.83 11.16 -31.16
CA GLN A 237 -11.08 10.84 -30.54
C GLN A 237 -11.85 12.15 -30.55
N SER A 238 -12.97 12.09 -31.23
CA SER A 238 -14.07 13.04 -31.08
C SER A 238 -14.19 13.43 -29.60
N PRO A 239 -14.55 14.69 -29.26
CA PRO A 239 -14.75 15.14 -27.87
C PRO A 239 -16.01 14.52 -27.25
N GLU A 240 -15.99 13.19 -27.18
CA GLU A 240 -16.93 12.28 -26.55
C GLU A 240 -16.40 11.94 -25.15
N SER A 241 -17.31 11.85 -24.19
CA SER A 241 -16.96 11.58 -22.79
C SER A 241 -16.44 10.14 -22.61
N LEU A 242 -15.31 9.97 -21.93
CA LEU A 242 -14.74 8.67 -21.55
C LEU A 242 -15.81 7.77 -20.90
N THR A 243 -15.96 6.55 -21.42
CA THR A 243 -16.91 5.56 -20.93
C THR A 243 -16.25 4.65 -19.89
N LEU A 244 -17.06 3.91 -19.12
CA LEU A 244 -16.54 2.86 -18.24
C LEU A 244 -15.80 1.75 -19.01
N ASP A 245 -16.16 1.52 -20.27
CA ASP A 245 -15.50 0.49 -21.10
C ASP A 245 -14.10 0.89 -21.55
N ASP A 246 -13.80 2.19 -21.63
CA ASP A 246 -12.44 2.67 -21.89
C ASP A 246 -11.52 2.38 -20.68
N TYR A 247 -12.01 2.58 -19.44
CA TYR A 247 -11.29 2.13 -18.23
C TYR A 247 -11.23 0.60 -18.11
N ASN A 248 -12.24 -0.13 -18.58
CA ASN A 248 -12.23 -1.59 -18.57
C ASN A 248 -11.14 -2.18 -19.50
N ARG A 249 -10.72 -1.48 -20.57
CA ARG A 249 -9.65 -1.91 -21.49
C ARG A 249 -8.24 -1.87 -20.88
N LEU A 250 -8.05 -1.19 -19.76
CA LEU A 250 -6.78 -1.11 -19.03
C LEU A 250 -6.39 -2.45 -18.36
N TYR A 251 -7.26 -3.47 -18.38
CA TYR A 251 -7.08 -4.76 -17.68
C TYR A 251 -6.79 -5.91 -18.65
N GLN A 252 -5.58 -5.92 -19.22
CA GLN A 252 -5.16 -6.91 -20.22
C GLN A 252 -4.73 -8.23 -19.57
N ILE A 253 -3.62 -8.22 -18.82
CA ILE A 253 -3.16 -9.37 -18.03
C ILE A 253 -3.35 -9.15 -16.52
N ILE A 254 -3.38 -7.90 -16.07
CA ILE A 254 -3.95 -7.57 -14.76
C ILE A 254 -5.44 -7.94 -14.78
N GLU A 255 -5.94 -8.51 -13.70
CA GLU A 255 -7.34 -8.91 -13.59
C GLU A 255 -8.20 -7.72 -13.18
N LYS A 256 -9.34 -7.51 -13.86
CA LYS A 256 -10.31 -6.48 -13.49
C LYS A 256 -10.90 -6.85 -12.11
N PRO A 257 -10.80 -5.99 -11.09
CA PRO A 257 -11.32 -6.30 -9.76
C PRO A 257 -12.84 -6.41 -9.76
N LEU A 258 -13.38 -7.31 -8.92
CA LEU A 258 -14.83 -7.57 -8.82
C LEU A 258 -15.66 -6.33 -8.45
N ILE A 259 -15.06 -5.33 -7.79
CA ILE A 259 -15.74 -4.08 -7.43
C ILE A 259 -16.21 -3.29 -8.65
N ALA A 260 -15.57 -3.49 -9.81
CA ALA A 260 -15.90 -2.83 -11.08
C ALA A 260 -17.36 -3.03 -11.50
N ASP A 261 -17.94 -4.18 -11.16
CA ASP A 261 -19.30 -4.56 -11.56
C ASP A 261 -20.38 -4.06 -10.58
N VAL A 262 -19.99 -3.49 -9.44
CA VAL A 262 -20.92 -3.14 -8.33
C VAL A 262 -20.71 -1.78 -7.66
N PHE A 263 -19.61 -1.05 -7.93
CA PHE A 263 -19.24 0.19 -7.22
C PHE A 263 -20.31 1.29 -7.23
N ARG A 264 -21.26 1.23 -8.17
CA ARG A 264 -22.42 2.14 -8.26
C ARG A 264 -23.51 1.85 -7.22
N ASP A 265 -23.56 0.68 -6.58
CA ASP A 265 -24.56 0.35 -5.55
C ASP A 265 -24.32 1.15 -4.24
N ASP A 266 -25.39 1.73 -3.72
CA ASP A 266 -25.40 2.49 -2.46
C ASP A 266 -25.06 1.65 -1.22
N ARG A 267 -25.45 0.36 -1.23
CA ARG A 267 -25.18 -0.61 -0.16
C ARG A 267 -23.72 -1.00 -0.13
N ILE A 268 -23.09 -1.14 -1.30
CA ILE A 268 -21.66 -1.45 -1.43
C ILE A 268 -20.83 -0.24 -1.00
N PHE A 269 -21.19 0.98 -1.43
CA PHE A 269 -20.57 2.22 -0.94
C PHE A 269 -20.58 2.35 0.59
N ALA A 270 -21.71 2.02 1.24
CA ALA A 270 -21.77 2.02 2.71
C ALA A 270 -21.01 0.86 3.36
N TYR A 271 -21.06 -0.36 2.79
CA TYR A 271 -20.31 -1.52 3.29
C TYR A 271 -18.78 -1.32 3.20
N LEU A 272 -18.29 -0.56 2.23
CA LEU A 272 -16.86 -0.21 2.11
C LEU A 272 -16.36 0.63 3.30
N GLN A 273 -17.23 1.35 4.03
CA GLN A 273 -16.82 2.07 5.25
C GLN A 273 -16.44 1.13 6.42
N VAL A 274 -16.81 -0.15 6.33
CA VAL A 274 -16.53 -1.18 7.35
C VAL A 274 -15.71 -2.38 6.82
N ALA A 275 -15.56 -2.51 5.50
CA ALA A 275 -14.90 -3.64 4.84
C ALA A 275 -14.10 -3.27 3.57
N GLY A 276 -13.93 -1.97 3.28
CA GLY A 276 -13.15 -1.48 2.15
C GLY A 276 -11.65 -1.35 2.45
N ALA A 277 -10.97 -0.50 1.69
CA ALA A 277 -9.54 -0.23 1.87
C ALA A 277 -9.23 0.64 3.10
N ASN A 278 -10.18 1.47 3.54
CA ASN A 278 -10.02 2.35 4.69
C ASN A 278 -11.15 2.17 5.74
N PRO A 279 -11.25 0.98 6.38
CA PRO A 279 -12.32 0.67 7.33
C PRO A 279 -12.12 1.37 8.69
N LEU A 280 -11.48 2.53 8.71
CA LEU A 280 -10.94 3.23 9.89
C LEU A 280 -11.58 4.61 10.14
N VAL A 281 -12.21 5.22 9.14
CA VAL A 281 -12.75 6.60 9.23
C VAL A 281 -14.13 6.64 9.89
N LEU A 282 -14.95 5.59 9.72
CA LEU A 282 -16.29 5.53 10.27
C LEU A 282 -16.27 5.61 11.81
N GLN A 283 -17.09 6.49 12.36
CA GLN A 283 -17.27 6.69 13.80
C GLN A 283 -18.75 6.90 14.16
N GLY A 284 -19.13 6.58 15.40
CA GLY A 284 -20.49 6.79 15.91
C GLY A 284 -20.84 8.28 15.99
N PHE A 285 -22.00 8.67 15.44
CA PHE A 285 -22.42 10.07 15.39
C PHE A 285 -22.62 10.66 16.79
N ASP A 286 -22.19 11.92 16.97
CA ASP A 286 -22.56 12.74 18.13
C ASP A 286 -22.59 14.24 17.82
N GLN A 287 -22.92 15.04 18.84
CA GLN A 287 -23.10 16.49 18.74
C GLN A 287 -21.84 17.27 18.34
N GLN A 288 -20.63 16.70 18.40
CA GLN A 288 -19.40 17.36 17.92
C GLN A 288 -19.41 17.47 16.39
N HIS A 289 -20.13 16.56 15.72
CA HIS A 289 -20.36 16.53 14.28
C HIS A 289 -21.53 17.43 13.84
N GLY A 290 -22.06 18.25 14.75
CA GLY A 290 -23.21 19.12 14.51
C GLY A 290 -24.54 18.36 14.46
N SER A 291 -25.33 18.62 13.41
CA SER A 291 -26.64 18.00 13.18
C SER A 291 -26.64 17.23 11.86
N CYS A 292 -27.31 16.08 11.82
CA CYS A 292 -27.53 15.33 10.57
C CYS A 292 -28.16 16.26 9.50
N PRO A 293 -27.63 16.33 8.26
CA PRO A 293 -27.95 17.40 7.31
C PRO A 293 -29.25 17.16 6.50
N VAL A 294 -30.18 16.36 7.02
CA VAL A 294 -31.47 16.01 6.40
C VAL A 294 -32.62 16.18 7.38
N SER A 295 -33.81 16.50 6.89
CA SER A 295 -35.03 16.55 7.72
C SER A 295 -35.48 15.14 8.15
N PRO A 296 -36.35 15.02 9.18
CA PRO A 296 -36.96 13.74 9.55
C PRO A 296 -37.72 13.06 8.40
N ASP A 297 -38.40 13.85 7.57
CA ASP A 297 -39.14 13.35 6.39
C ASP A 297 -38.18 12.83 5.31
N GLN A 298 -37.08 13.54 5.06
CA GLN A 298 -36.02 13.09 4.15
C GLN A 298 -35.38 11.80 4.65
N TYR A 299 -35.01 11.71 5.93
CA TYR A 299 -34.46 10.49 6.52
C TYR A 299 -35.40 9.30 6.32
N SER A 300 -36.68 9.46 6.66
CA SER A 300 -37.67 8.39 6.55
C SER A 300 -37.88 7.94 5.09
N ALA A 301 -37.81 8.87 4.13
CA ALA A 301 -37.85 8.56 2.71
C ALA A 301 -36.59 7.85 2.20
N ILE A 302 -35.40 8.22 2.71
CA ILE A 302 -34.14 7.53 2.42
C ILE A 302 -34.16 6.11 3.00
N ALA A 303 -34.56 5.94 4.27
CA ALA A 303 -34.73 4.64 4.91
C ALA A 303 -35.69 3.74 4.10
N ALA A 304 -36.82 4.29 3.64
CA ALA A 304 -37.78 3.58 2.80
C ALA A 304 -37.18 3.10 1.47
N LYS A 305 -36.28 3.87 0.81
CA LYS A 305 -35.53 3.42 -0.39
C LYS A 305 -34.74 2.12 -0.13
N PHE A 306 -34.24 1.93 1.09
CA PHE A 306 -33.49 0.73 1.49
C PHE A 306 -34.36 -0.39 2.08
N GLY A 307 -35.69 -0.22 2.15
CA GLY A 307 -36.60 -1.19 2.78
C GLY A 307 -36.61 -1.11 4.30
N VAL A 308 -36.29 0.06 4.86
CA VAL A 308 -36.20 0.31 6.30
C VAL A 308 -37.35 1.23 6.73
N VAL A 309 -38.05 0.86 7.81
CA VAL A 309 -39.00 1.73 8.51
C VAL A 309 -38.34 2.14 9.82
N ASP A 310 -38.01 3.42 9.94
CA ASP A 310 -37.20 4.01 11.01
C ASP A 310 -37.33 5.55 10.93
N SER A 311 -37.05 6.27 12.02
CA SER A 311 -37.08 7.74 12.04
C SER A 311 -35.75 8.37 12.49
N LEU A 312 -35.56 9.65 12.14
CA LEU A 312 -34.34 10.38 12.49
C LEU A 312 -34.15 10.54 14.01
N ALA A 313 -35.24 10.52 14.78
CA ALA A 313 -35.17 10.50 16.25
C ALA A 313 -34.69 9.13 16.76
N GLU A 314 -35.32 8.05 16.31
CA GLU A 314 -35.03 6.68 16.76
C GLU A 314 -33.61 6.24 16.39
N VAL A 315 -33.11 6.56 15.18
CA VAL A 315 -31.74 6.21 14.77
C VAL A 315 -30.67 6.92 15.59
N ILE A 316 -30.93 8.15 16.06
CA ILE A 316 -30.03 8.93 16.91
C ILE A 316 -30.11 8.43 18.36
N GLU A 317 -31.32 8.27 18.92
CA GLU A 317 -31.52 7.82 20.30
C GLU A 317 -30.96 6.41 20.55
N SER A 318 -31.13 5.51 19.57
CA SER A 318 -30.56 4.15 19.63
C SER A 318 -29.12 4.02 19.12
N GLN A 319 -28.42 5.15 18.88
CA GLN A 319 -27.00 5.19 18.50
C GLN A 319 -26.66 4.36 17.24
N ARG A 320 -27.55 4.35 16.25
CA ARG A 320 -27.42 3.65 14.96
C ARG A 320 -26.99 4.56 13.80
N LEU A 321 -26.79 5.85 14.05
CA LEU A 321 -26.27 6.81 13.09
C LEU A 321 -24.74 6.90 13.19
N TYR A 322 -24.07 6.89 12.05
CA TYR A 322 -22.61 6.90 11.91
C TYR A 322 -22.17 7.96 10.90
N VAL A 323 -20.91 8.37 10.99
CA VAL A 323 -20.33 9.42 10.15
C VAL A 323 -18.89 9.08 9.76
N SER A 324 -18.52 9.43 8.53
CA SER A 324 -17.13 9.49 8.06
C SER A 324 -16.83 10.96 7.72
N ASP A 325 -15.95 11.58 8.49
CA ASP A 325 -15.62 13.01 8.42
C ASP A 325 -14.22 13.21 7.85
N TYR A 326 -14.13 13.79 6.65
CA TYR A 326 -12.89 14.08 5.94
C TYR A 326 -12.43 15.54 6.13
N GLY A 327 -12.94 16.24 7.15
CA GLY A 327 -12.64 17.64 7.46
C GLY A 327 -11.16 17.98 7.63
N ILE A 328 -10.30 17.01 7.95
CA ILE A 328 -8.84 17.17 7.98
C ILE A 328 -8.24 17.53 6.60
N LEU A 329 -8.92 17.14 5.51
CA LEU A 329 -8.51 17.45 4.13
C LEU A 329 -8.84 18.90 3.71
N ASN A 330 -9.61 19.63 4.53
CA ASN A 330 -10.15 20.95 4.16
C ASN A 330 -9.07 22.05 4.05
N SER A 331 -7.88 21.87 4.64
CA SER A 331 -6.76 22.83 4.55
C SER A 331 -5.77 22.53 3.43
N LEU A 332 -5.95 21.43 2.69
CA LEU A 332 -5.01 20.99 1.65
C LEU A 332 -5.14 21.84 0.37
N VAL A 333 -4.02 22.11 -0.28
CA VAL A 333 -3.98 22.86 -1.53
C VAL A 333 -4.10 21.89 -2.70
N ASN A 334 -5.06 22.12 -3.60
CA ASN A 334 -5.21 21.45 -4.90
C ASN A 334 -3.85 21.26 -5.61
N GLY A 335 -3.53 20.04 -6.02
CA GLY A 335 -2.34 19.80 -6.82
C GLY A 335 -2.58 20.06 -8.31
N ASN A 336 -1.55 19.80 -9.11
CA ASN A 336 -1.65 19.76 -10.57
C ASN A 336 -1.03 18.46 -11.08
N TYR A 337 -1.64 17.85 -12.10
CA TYR A 337 -0.96 16.88 -12.94
C TYR A 337 -0.19 17.65 -14.02
N ILE A 338 1.05 17.22 -14.27
CA ILE A 338 1.94 17.83 -15.28
C ILE A 338 2.42 16.71 -16.21
N ASN A 339 2.27 16.93 -17.51
CA ASN A 339 3.01 16.19 -18.55
C ASN A 339 3.78 17.19 -19.44
N GLN A 340 4.35 16.75 -20.56
CA GLN A 340 5.21 17.59 -21.40
C GLN A 340 4.46 18.75 -22.11
N GLU A 341 3.13 18.65 -22.26
CA GLU A 341 2.30 19.59 -23.04
C GLU A 341 1.06 20.10 -22.29
N LEU A 342 0.65 19.44 -21.20
CA LEU A 342 -0.53 19.73 -20.41
C LEU A 342 -0.19 19.93 -18.92
N VAL A 343 -0.75 21.01 -18.35
CA VAL A 343 -0.91 21.18 -16.89
C VAL A 343 -2.40 21.14 -16.59
N GLN A 344 -2.84 20.19 -15.78
CA GLN A 344 -4.24 19.97 -15.44
C GLN A 344 -4.44 20.03 -13.92
N GLN A 345 -5.33 20.91 -13.45
CA GLN A 345 -5.59 21.06 -12.01
C GLN A 345 -6.33 19.84 -11.45
N LYS A 346 -5.86 19.35 -10.30
CA LYS A 346 -6.50 18.32 -9.47
C LYS A 346 -7.38 19.00 -8.41
N TYR A 347 -8.43 18.33 -7.95
CA TYR A 347 -9.39 18.87 -6.98
C TYR A 347 -9.53 17.98 -5.75
N ILE A 348 -9.06 18.47 -4.61
CA ILE A 348 -9.33 17.87 -3.28
C ILE A 348 -10.63 18.46 -2.71
N CYS A 349 -11.33 17.68 -1.88
CA CYS A 349 -12.55 18.09 -1.19
C CYS A 349 -12.62 17.39 0.17
N ALA A 350 -13.29 18.02 1.14
CA ALA A 350 -13.46 17.51 2.50
C ALA A 350 -14.95 17.27 2.80
N PRO A 351 -15.53 16.15 2.35
CA PRO A 351 -16.92 15.80 2.63
C PRO A 351 -17.12 15.24 4.04
N ILE A 352 -18.37 15.27 4.48
CA ILE A 352 -18.88 14.53 5.63
C ILE A 352 -19.99 13.60 5.11
N ALA A 353 -19.80 12.30 5.28
CA ALA A 353 -20.73 11.27 4.82
C ALA A 353 -21.44 10.61 6.01
N PHE A 354 -22.77 10.56 5.98
CA PHE A 354 -23.62 10.04 7.03
C PHE A 354 -24.21 8.69 6.61
N PHE A 355 -24.24 7.74 7.54
CA PHE A 355 -24.68 6.37 7.33
C PHE A 355 -25.54 5.88 8.50
N ALA A 356 -26.44 4.93 8.27
CA ALA A 356 -27.31 4.37 9.31
C ALA A 356 -27.32 2.84 9.28
N VAL A 357 -27.48 2.25 10.46
CA VAL A 357 -27.76 0.81 10.64
C VAL A 357 -29.27 0.62 10.85
N PRO A 358 -29.94 -0.29 10.12
CA PRO A 358 -31.34 -0.63 10.35
C PRO A 358 -31.64 -1.08 11.81
N PRO A 359 -32.86 -0.84 12.32
CA PRO A 359 -33.27 -1.28 13.66
C PRO A 359 -33.30 -2.81 13.76
N GLU A 360 -33.28 -3.34 14.98
CA GLU A 360 -33.19 -4.80 15.23
C GLU A 360 -34.35 -5.62 14.64
N ALA A 361 -35.51 -4.99 14.38
CA ALA A 361 -36.65 -5.62 13.74
C ALA A 361 -36.53 -5.76 12.20
N ASN A 362 -35.47 -5.22 11.58
CA ASN A 362 -35.26 -5.38 10.14
C ASN A 362 -34.58 -6.71 9.80
N ALA A 363 -34.97 -7.33 8.70
CA ALA A 363 -34.43 -8.61 8.22
C ALA A 363 -32.94 -8.53 7.82
N THR A 364 -32.42 -7.35 7.49
CA THR A 364 -30.98 -7.12 7.36
C THR A 364 -30.56 -5.86 8.11
N ARG A 365 -29.32 -5.85 8.62
CA ARG A 365 -28.74 -4.73 9.37
C ARG A 365 -27.43 -4.22 8.76
N CYS A 366 -27.34 -4.31 7.42
CA CYS A 366 -26.24 -3.73 6.66
C CYS A 366 -26.32 -2.19 6.72
N LEU A 367 -25.16 -1.55 6.73
CA LEU A 367 -25.06 -0.08 6.68
C LEU A 367 -25.68 0.46 5.38
N PHE A 368 -26.44 1.57 5.45
CA PHE A 368 -26.92 2.30 4.27
C PHE A 368 -26.55 3.78 4.34
N PRO A 369 -26.31 4.46 3.19
CA PRO A 369 -25.96 5.87 3.18
C PRO A 369 -27.20 6.73 3.40
N VAL A 370 -27.04 7.82 4.17
CA VAL A 370 -28.09 8.80 4.46
C VAL A 370 -27.85 10.07 3.65
N ALA A 371 -26.67 10.67 3.77
CA ALA A 371 -26.35 11.93 3.11
C ALA A 371 -24.84 12.11 2.93
N ILE A 372 -24.45 12.94 1.95
CA ILE A 372 -23.09 13.44 1.77
C ILE A 372 -23.19 14.95 1.73
N THR A 373 -22.45 15.66 2.57
CA THR A 373 -22.43 17.13 2.58
C THR A 373 -21.01 17.66 2.53
N TYR A 374 -20.78 18.74 1.78
CA TYR A 374 -19.47 19.38 1.64
C TYR A 374 -19.60 20.87 1.32
N ARG A 375 -18.46 21.57 1.44
CA ARG A 375 -18.27 22.95 0.99
C ARG A 375 -17.50 22.95 -0.33
N LYS A 376 -17.78 23.88 -1.24
CA LYS A 376 -17.05 23.97 -2.52
C LYS A 376 -15.55 24.20 -2.31
N THR A 377 -15.21 25.00 -1.31
CA THR A 377 -13.85 25.31 -0.86
C THR A 377 -13.86 25.56 0.65
N ALA A 378 -12.69 25.53 1.29
CA ALA A 378 -12.53 25.84 2.71
C ALA A 378 -13.10 27.20 3.13
N MET A 379 -13.10 28.16 2.21
CA MET A 379 -13.59 29.53 2.42
C MET A 379 -15.10 29.69 2.14
N SER A 380 -15.78 28.65 1.65
CA SER A 380 -17.23 28.70 1.42
C SER A 380 -17.98 28.51 2.73
N GLU A 381 -18.84 29.46 3.09
CA GLU A 381 -19.77 29.28 4.21
C GLU A 381 -20.90 28.30 3.86
N GLN A 382 -21.32 28.30 2.60
CA GLN A 382 -22.37 27.44 2.06
C GLN A 382 -21.92 25.98 2.00
N TRP A 383 -22.70 25.12 2.65
CA TRP A 383 -22.70 23.67 2.50
C TRP A 383 -23.70 23.25 1.42
N THR A 384 -23.38 22.17 0.70
CA THR A 384 -24.29 21.51 -0.25
C THR A 384 -24.43 20.05 0.16
N THR A 385 -25.68 19.61 0.35
CA THR A 385 -26.02 18.24 0.75
C THR A 385 -26.65 17.48 -0.41
N PHE A 386 -26.22 16.24 -0.60
CA PHE A 386 -26.72 15.26 -1.55
C PHE A 386 -27.17 14.01 -0.79
N THR A 387 -28.17 13.30 -1.33
CA THR A 387 -28.80 12.14 -0.71
C THR A 387 -29.05 11.04 -1.74
N PRO A 388 -29.31 9.79 -1.32
CA PRO A 388 -29.75 8.71 -2.21
C PRO A 388 -31.07 8.96 -2.96
N LEU A 389 -31.80 10.05 -2.67
CA LEU A 389 -33.01 10.45 -3.39
C LEU A 389 -32.73 11.37 -4.59
N ASP A 390 -31.51 11.90 -4.71
CA ASP A 390 -31.11 12.87 -5.74
C ASP A 390 -30.74 12.16 -7.06
N THR A 391 -31.73 11.53 -7.68
CA THR A 391 -31.61 10.75 -8.92
C THR A 391 -31.99 11.57 -10.15
N ASP A 392 -31.09 12.42 -10.65
CA ASP A 392 -31.24 13.06 -11.97
C ASP A 392 -30.63 12.16 -13.07
N SER A 393 -31.47 11.82 -14.06
CA SER A 393 -31.10 11.00 -15.23
C SER A 393 -30.12 11.70 -16.18
N GLN A 394 -29.93 13.02 -16.05
CA GLN A 394 -29.05 13.82 -16.91
C GLN A 394 -27.68 14.12 -16.27
N GLY A 395 -27.41 13.68 -15.04
CA GLY A 395 -26.15 14.05 -14.35
C GLY A 395 -25.68 13.19 -13.18
N GLU A 396 -26.43 12.17 -12.75
CA GLU A 396 -26.07 11.30 -11.61
C GLU A 396 -25.49 12.06 -10.37
N PRO A 397 -26.10 13.16 -9.87
CA PRO A 397 -25.45 14.05 -8.88
C PRO A 397 -25.10 13.34 -7.56
N TRP A 398 -25.91 12.35 -7.14
CA TRP A 398 -25.58 11.46 -6.02
C TRP A 398 -24.34 10.58 -6.29
N MET A 399 -24.14 10.09 -7.52
CA MET A 399 -22.93 9.34 -7.89
C MET A 399 -21.69 10.24 -7.90
N SER A 400 -21.81 11.48 -8.38
CA SER A 400 -20.76 12.50 -8.25
C SER A 400 -20.41 12.78 -6.79
N ALA A 401 -21.40 12.86 -5.89
CA ALA A 401 -21.16 13.01 -4.45
C ALA A 401 -20.46 11.77 -3.82
N LYS A 402 -20.88 10.54 -4.17
CA LYS A 402 -20.18 9.32 -3.75
C LYS A 402 -18.74 9.29 -4.25
N ASN A 403 -18.50 9.63 -5.51
CA ASN A 403 -17.16 9.69 -6.11
C ASN A 403 -16.25 10.73 -5.43
N ILE A 404 -16.81 11.85 -4.96
CA ILE A 404 -16.09 12.83 -4.12
C ILE A 404 -15.69 12.24 -2.76
N VAL A 405 -16.58 11.47 -2.11
CA VAL A 405 -16.24 10.74 -0.87
C VAL A 405 -15.18 9.68 -1.11
N GLN A 406 -15.27 8.90 -2.20
CA GLN A 406 -14.26 7.89 -2.54
C GLN A 406 -12.89 8.52 -2.78
N MET A 407 -12.82 9.67 -3.46
CA MET A 407 -11.56 10.41 -3.65
C MET A 407 -11.00 10.94 -2.32
N ALA A 408 -11.85 11.54 -1.47
CA ALA A 408 -11.45 11.98 -0.14
C ALA A 408 -10.96 10.82 0.74
N ASP A 409 -11.64 9.67 0.68
CA ASP A 409 -11.28 8.45 1.39
C ASP A 409 -9.95 7.89 0.91
N CYS A 410 -9.71 7.82 -0.40
CA CYS A 410 -8.40 7.45 -0.96
C CYS A 410 -7.26 8.38 -0.50
N ASN A 411 -7.51 9.70 -0.40
CA ASN A 411 -6.47 10.65 0.03
C ASN A 411 -6.22 10.56 1.56
N TYR A 412 -7.25 10.30 2.36
CA TYR A 412 -7.08 9.98 3.78
C TYR A 412 -6.36 8.64 3.97
N HIS A 413 -6.75 7.64 3.19
CA HIS A 413 -6.25 6.27 3.23
C HIS A 413 -4.74 6.23 3.02
N GLU A 414 -4.26 6.68 1.85
CA GLU A 414 -2.86 6.59 1.46
C GLU A 414 -1.97 7.36 2.45
N LEU A 415 -2.34 8.60 2.79
CA LEU A 415 -1.50 9.51 3.57
C LEU A 415 -1.60 9.29 5.09
N ILE A 416 -2.79 9.02 5.62
CA ILE A 416 -3.02 8.89 7.07
C ILE A 416 -3.12 7.43 7.48
N SER A 417 -4.02 6.64 6.90
CA SER A 417 -4.30 5.27 7.37
C SER A 417 -3.19 4.28 7.03
N HIS A 418 -2.55 4.44 5.87
CA HIS A 418 -1.49 3.57 5.37
C HIS A 418 -0.11 4.17 5.67
N LEU A 419 0.38 5.11 4.87
CA LEU A 419 1.73 5.69 5.04
C LEU A 419 1.95 6.24 6.46
N GLY A 420 1.05 7.11 6.92
CA GLY A 420 1.18 7.76 8.22
C GLY A 420 1.09 6.80 9.41
N ARG A 421 0.05 5.96 9.47
CA ARG A 421 -0.27 5.15 10.65
C ARG A 421 0.28 3.73 10.65
N THR A 422 0.82 3.22 9.54
CA THR A 422 1.59 1.96 9.51
C THR A 422 3.06 2.23 9.24
N HIS A 423 3.44 2.59 8.01
CA HIS A 423 4.84 2.71 7.57
C HIS A 423 5.69 3.58 8.51
N LEU A 424 5.28 4.85 8.68
CA LEU A 424 6.06 5.85 9.42
C LEU A 424 5.96 5.69 10.95
N VAL A 425 4.94 4.99 11.45
CA VAL A 425 4.83 4.61 12.88
C VAL A 425 5.75 3.43 13.22
N VAL A 426 5.74 2.37 12.40
CA VAL A 426 6.52 1.14 12.67
C VAL A 426 8.02 1.40 12.56
N GLU A 427 8.45 2.24 11.61
CA GLU A 427 9.88 2.56 11.45
C GLU A 427 10.49 3.30 12.65
N ALA A 428 9.71 4.04 13.44
CA ALA A 428 10.17 4.63 14.70
C ALA A 428 10.73 3.57 15.69
N PHE A 429 10.30 2.31 15.55
CA PHE A 429 10.77 1.17 16.33
C PHE A 429 11.92 0.39 15.69
N ALA A 430 12.30 0.66 14.43
CA ALA A 430 13.35 -0.09 13.75
C ALA A 430 14.72 0.15 14.39
N VAL A 431 15.19 1.41 14.42
CA VAL A 431 16.54 1.77 14.88
C VAL A 431 16.83 1.35 16.33
N PRO A 432 15.94 1.56 17.32
CA PRO A 432 16.20 1.16 18.70
C PRO A 432 16.28 -0.37 18.82
N THR A 433 15.46 -1.10 18.06
CA THR A 433 15.41 -2.57 18.07
C THR A 433 16.65 -3.19 17.45
N TYR A 434 17.14 -2.68 16.31
CA TYR A 434 18.40 -3.13 15.71
C TYR A 434 19.63 -2.82 16.60
N ASN A 435 19.53 -1.81 17.47
CA ASN A 435 20.57 -1.44 18.46
C ASN A 435 20.49 -2.22 19.78
N LEU A 436 19.49 -3.09 19.99
CA LEU A 436 19.49 -4.05 21.10
C LEU A 436 20.62 -5.09 20.89
N PRO A 437 21.16 -5.70 21.98
CA PRO A 437 22.09 -6.82 21.87
C PRO A 437 21.51 -7.96 21.01
N GLU A 438 22.34 -8.69 20.26
CA GLU A 438 21.84 -9.66 19.28
C GLU A 438 20.97 -10.76 19.89
N GLU A 439 21.35 -11.25 21.08
CA GLU A 439 20.64 -12.27 21.86
C GLU A 439 19.45 -11.73 22.68
N HIS A 440 19.11 -10.44 22.57
CA HIS A 440 18.08 -9.82 23.38
C HIS A 440 16.68 -10.29 22.97
N PRO A 441 15.81 -10.74 23.90
CA PRO A 441 14.54 -11.36 23.55
C PRO A 441 13.63 -10.44 22.71
N LEU A 442 13.54 -9.16 23.05
CA LEU A 442 12.76 -8.21 22.25
C LEU A 442 13.29 -8.04 20.82
N ARG A 443 14.59 -8.16 20.58
CA ARG A 443 15.16 -8.09 19.22
C ARG A 443 14.73 -9.30 18.42
N ASN A 444 14.89 -10.48 18.98
CA ASN A 444 14.55 -11.74 18.32
C ASN A 444 13.03 -11.87 18.06
N LEU A 445 12.19 -11.30 18.93
CA LEU A 445 10.75 -11.17 18.68
C LEU A 445 10.43 -10.15 17.56
N LEU A 446 11.05 -8.96 17.58
CA LEU A 446 10.62 -7.83 16.74
C LEU A 446 11.26 -7.75 15.35
N ILE A 447 12.49 -8.23 15.15
CA ILE A 447 13.14 -8.15 13.82
C ILE A 447 12.32 -8.80 12.68
N PRO A 448 11.68 -9.99 12.87
CA PRO A 448 10.77 -10.56 11.88
C PRO A 448 9.56 -9.66 11.51
N HIS A 449 9.18 -8.74 12.40
CA HIS A 449 8.10 -7.78 12.19
C HIS A 449 8.58 -6.42 11.65
N LEU A 450 9.89 -6.26 11.42
CA LEU A 450 10.54 -5.04 10.93
C LEU A 450 11.32 -5.25 9.61
N GLU A 451 11.44 -6.50 9.14
CA GLU A 451 12.05 -6.85 7.85
C GLU A 451 11.37 -6.07 6.71
N GLY A 452 12.15 -5.43 5.84
CA GLY A 452 11.66 -4.67 4.69
C GLY A 452 11.17 -3.25 5.00
N THR A 453 10.75 -2.93 6.23
CA THR A 453 10.05 -1.66 6.52
C THR A 453 10.94 -0.44 6.25
N VAL A 454 12.20 -0.49 6.69
CA VAL A 454 13.20 0.57 6.44
C VAL A 454 13.50 0.73 4.94
N VAL A 455 13.48 -0.39 4.20
CA VAL A 455 13.79 -0.44 2.77
C VAL A 455 12.68 0.20 1.96
N ILE A 456 11.43 -0.18 2.25
CA ILE A 456 10.28 0.33 1.52
C ILE A 456 9.97 1.78 1.88
N ASN A 457 10.16 2.20 3.14
CA ASN A 457 9.99 3.60 3.54
C ASN A 457 11.03 4.52 2.87
N TYR A 458 12.28 4.05 2.72
CA TYR A 458 13.26 4.75 1.88
C TYR A 458 12.79 4.86 0.41
N GLY A 459 12.25 3.77 -0.17
CA GLY A 459 11.67 3.79 -1.52
C GLY A 459 10.48 4.73 -1.66
N ALA A 460 9.59 4.76 -0.66
CA ALA A 460 8.45 5.66 -0.59
C ALA A 460 8.90 7.13 -0.58
N HIS A 461 9.89 7.48 0.25
CA HIS A 461 10.46 8.82 0.24
C HIS A 461 11.17 9.17 -1.08
N ALA A 462 11.94 8.24 -1.65
CA ALA A 462 12.72 8.48 -2.86
C ALA A 462 11.87 8.61 -4.14
N PHE A 463 10.72 7.91 -4.22
CA PHE A 463 9.96 7.76 -5.47
C PHE A 463 8.46 8.04 -5.36
N LEU A 464 7.84 7.88 -4.18
CA LEU A 464 6.39 8.11 -4.01
C LEU A 464 6.12 9.53 -3.54
N VAL A 465 6.61 9.92 -2.35
CA VAL A 465 6.39 11.26 -1.74
C VAL A 465 7.49 12.29 -2.03
N ALA A 466 8.37 12.01 -2.98
CA ALA A 466 9.25 13.03 -3.56
C ALA A 466 8.44 14.03 -4.43
N PRO A 467 8.87 15.30 -4.58
CA PRO A 467 8.31 16.20 -5.59
C PRO A 467 8.45 15.61 -7.00
N GLY A 468 7.36 15.60 -7.77
CA GLY A 468 7.27 14.88 -9.06
C GLY A 468 7.21 13.35 -8.96
N GLY A 469 7.16 12.79 -7.74
CA GLY A 469 6.95 11.36 -7.48
C GLY A 469 5.50 10.91 -7.68
N THR A 470 5.26 9.62 -7.47
CA THR A 470 3.95 9.01 -7.77
C THR A 470 2.79 9.68 -7.03
N VAL A 471 2.96 10.05 -5.76
CA VAL A 471 1.92 10.72 -4.94
C VAL A 471 1.57 12.09 -5.52
N ASP A 472 2.58 12.92 -5.81
CA ASP A 472 2.42 14.24 -6.44
C ASP A 472 1.72 14.13 -7.81
N SER A 473 1.94 13.02 -8.53
CA SER A 473 1.30 12.78 -9.83
C SER A 473 -0.14 12.27 -9.77
N LEU A 474 -0.56 11.62 -8.68
CA LEU A 474 -1.84 10.87 -8.61
C LEU A 474 -2.85 11.36 -7.55
N LEU A 475 -2.41 11.75 -6.35
CA LEU A 475 -3.34 12.20 -5.29
C LEU A 475 -3.98 13.55 -5.62
N ALA A 476 -5.07 13.94 -4.97
CA ALA A 476 -5.83 15.13 -5.34
C ALA A 476 -5.14 16.45 -4.95
N SER A 477 -4.29 16.39 -3.94
CA SER A 477 -3.62 17.54 -3.34
C SER A 477 -2.21 17.75 -3.92
N SER A 478 -1.48 18.72 -3.37
CA SER A 478 -0.11 19.09 -3.75
C SER A 478 0.89 18.45 -2.80
N ILE A 479 2.06 18.04 -3.30
CA ILE A 479 3.00 17.23 -2.49
C ILE A 479 3.38 17.82 -1.12
N GLY A 480 3.50 19.14 -0.98
CA GLY A 480 3.76 19.77 0.32
C GLY A 480 2.58 19.68 1.30
N SER A 481 1.35 19.63 0.78
CA SER A 481 0.15 19.36 1.57
C SER A 481 0.05 17.87 1.92
N ASP A 482 0.35 16.98 0.97
CA ASP A 482 0.34 15.52 1.15
C ASP A 482 1.38 15.05 2.19
N GLN A 483 2.61 15.57 2.09
CA GLN A 483 3.68 15.36 3.07
C GLN A 483 3.24 15.84 4.46
N SER A 484 2.71 17.07 4.57
CA SER A 484 2.24 17.62 5.85
C SER A 484 1.09 16.80 6.47
N LEU A 485 0.17 16.28 5.66
CA LEU A 485 -0.90 15.41 6.14
C LEU A 485 -0.35 14.06 6.62
N SER A 486 0.63 13.49 5.91
CA SER A 486 1.33 12.26 6.31
C SER A 486 2.05 12.45 7.64
N SER A 487 2.73 13.59 7.84
CA SER A 487 3.34 13.96 9.13
C SER A 487 2.28 14.00 10.24
N GLN A 488 1.15 14.67 10.01
CA GLN A 488 0.05 14.79 10.99
C GLN A 488 -0.59 13.43 11.30
N GLY A 489 -0.81 12.59 10.30
CA GLY A 489 -1.32 11.22 10.46
C GLY A 489 -0.41 10.38 11.35
N THR A 490 0.90 10.42 11.07
CA THR A 490 1.94 9.77 11.90
C THR A 490 1.96 10.33 13.33
N GLN A 491 1.91 11.66 13.48
CA GLN A 491 1.92 12.34 14.80
C GLN A 491 0.70 11.94 15.65
N SER A 492 -0.47 11.76 15.02
CA SER A 492 -1.69 11.34 15.73
C SER A 492 -1.51 10.02 16.48
N TYR A 493 -0.63 9.13 15.99
CA TYR A 493 -0.31 7.85 16.62
C TYR A 493 0.90 7.93 17.55
N LEU A 494 2.03 8.49 17.09
CA LEU A 494 3.24 8.55 17.92
C LEU A 494 3.06 9.41 19.19
N PHE A 495 2.22 10.46 19.15
CA PHE A 495 2.00 11.33 20.32
C PHE A 495 0.92 10.82 21.28
N ASN A 496 0.24 9.71 20.96
CA ASN A 496 -0.84 9.14 21.75
C ASN A 496 -0.71 7.61 21.87
N PHE A 497 0.51 7.07 21.90
CA PHE A 497 0.75 5.64 21.66
C PHE A 497 -0.05 4.71 22.60
N ASN A 498 -0.22 5.10 23.87
CA ASN A 498 -1.00 4.32 24.84
C ASN A 498 -2.50 4.19 24.49
N ALA A 499 -3.04 5.03 23.59
CA ALA A 499 -4.45 5.07 23.21
C ALA A 499 -4.79 4.44 21.83
N ILE A 500 -3.79 3.97 21.06
CA ILE A 500 -3.98 3.49 19.67
C ILE A 500 -4.03 1.97 19.49
N ASN A 501 -3.95 1.19 20.58
CA ASN A 501 -4.13 -0.27 20.50
C ASN A 501 -5.49 -0.61 19.89
N PHE A 502 -5.57 -1.73 19.15
CA PHE A 502 -6.71 -2.01 18.25
C PHE A 502 -8.09 -1.99 18.96
N PRO A 503 -8.30 -2.65 20.12
CA PRO A 503 -9.57 -2.57 20.84
C PRO A 503 -9.91 -1.15 21.29
N GLN A 504 -8.94 -0.40 21.82
CA GLN A 504 -9.17 0.98 22.28
C GLN A 504 -9.49 1.93 21.11
N ASN A 505 -8.90 1.73 19.93
CA ASN A 505 -9.21 2.52 18.73
C ASN A 505 -10.71 2.41 18.34
N LEU A 506 -11.27 1.20 18.42
CA LEU A 506 -12.68 0.93 18.12
C LEU A 506 -13.62 1.60 19.13
N VAL A 507 -13.26 1.58 20.42
CA VAL A 507 -13.99 2.26 21.50
C VAL A 507 -13.91 3.78 21.33
N ASN A 508 -12.73 4.33 20.99
CA ASN A 508 -12.52 5.76 20.76
C ASN A 508 -13.42 6.28 19.61
N ARG A 509 -13.63 5.48 18.57
CA ARG A 509 -14.55 5.77 17.44
C ARG A 509 -16.00 5.34 17.69
N ARG A 510 -16.31 4.69 18.82
CA ARG A 510 -17.65 4.17 19.19
C ARG A 510 -18.26 3.22 18.15
N VAL A 511 -17.43 2.31 17.66
CA VAL A 511 -17.78 1.28 16.66
C VAL A 511 -17.47 -0.14 17.14
N ASP A 512 -16.99 -0.28 18.38
CA ASP A 512 -16.72 -1.52 19.10
C ASP A 512 -17.98 -2.38 19.31
N ASN A 513 -19.15 -1.76 19.51
CA ASN A 513 -20.37 -2.45 19.88
C ASN A 513 -21.04 -3.19 18.69
N PRO A 514 -21.16 -4.53 18.71
CA PRO A 514 -21.82 -5.30 17.67
C PRO A 514 -23.35 -5.22 17.70
N HIS A 515 -23.98 -4.71 18.76
CA HIS A 515 -25.44 -4.54 18.79
C HIS A 515 -25.89 -3.32 17.98
N THR A 516 -25.16 -2.21 18.05
CA THR A 516 -25.44 -1.00 17.25
C THR A 516 -24.87 -1.10 15.83
N LEU A 517 -23.67 -1.67 15.65
CA LEU A 517 -23.05 -1.94 14.36
C LEU A 517 -22.72 -3.44 14.19
N PRO A 518 -23.66 -4.28 13.72
CA PRO A 518 -23.49 -5.74 13.72
C PRO A 518 -22.55 -6.27 12.64
N ILE A 519 -22.45 -5.61 11.49
CA ILE A 519 -21.61 -6.05 10.38
C ILE A 519 -20.42 -5.11 10.28
N TYR A 520 -19.26 -5.52 10.82
CA TYR A 520 -18.01 -4.75 10.70
C TYR A 520 -16.80 -5.70 10.51
N PRO A 521 -16.60 -6.27 9.30
CA PRO A 521 -15.58 -7.29 9.05
C PRO A 521 -14.17 -6.96 9.58
N TYR A 522 -13.69 -5.73 9.38
CA TYR A 522 -12.40 -5.28 9.91
C TYR A 522 -12.30 -5.39 11.44
N ARG A 523 -13.34 -4.96 12.19
CA ARG A 523 -13.41 -5.13 13.65
C ARG A 523 -13.46 -6.61 14.01
N ASP A 524 -14.42 -7.31 13.42
CA ASP A 524 -14.82 -8.65 13.85
C ASP A 524 -13.72 -9.69 13.59
N ASP A 525 -12.93 -9.50 12.53
CA ASP A 525 -11.80 -10.35 12.16
C ASP A 525 -10.50 -9.84 12.80
N GLY A 526 -10.27 -8.52 12.83
CA GLY A 526 -9.10 -7.92 13.46
C GLY A 526 -8.99 -8.21 14.95
N GLN A 527 -10.12 -8.33 15.67
CA GLN A 527 -10.11 -8.74 17.08
C GLN A 527 -9.55 -10.16 17.26
N LEU A 528 -9.84 -11.09 16.35
CA LEU A 528 -9.32 -12.46 16.41
C LEU A 528 -7.79 -12.49 16.23
N ILE A 529 -7.27 -11.63 15.33
CA ILE A 529 -5.83 -11.51 15.08
C ILE A 529 -5.13 -10.77 16.23
N TRP A 530 -5.75 -9.71 16.77
CA TRP A 530 -5.28 -9.01 17.97
C TRP A 530 -5.17 -9.97 19.17
N ASP A 531 -6.22 -10.74 19.45
CA ASP A 531 -6.24 -11.69 20.57
C ASP A 531 -5.25 -12.86 20.37
N ALA A 532 -4.89 -13.17 19.12
CA ALA A 532 -3.83 -14.12 18.79
C ALA A 532 -2.45 -13.54 19.13
N ILE A 533 -2.13 -12.36 18.57
CA ILE A 533 -0.86 -11.65 18.80
C ILE A 533 -0.66 -11.32 20.28
N HIS A 534 -1.68 -10.79 20.95
CA HIS A 534 -1.59 -10.40 22.37
C HIS A 534 -1.42 -11.61 23.31
N THR A 535 -1.96 -12.78 22.96
CA THR A 535 -1.65 -14.02 23.71
C THR A 535 -0.19 -14.41 23.52
N TRP A 536 0.25 -14.52 22.26
CA TRP A 536 1.62 -14.87 21.89
C TRP A 536 2.66 -13.99 22.58
N VAL A 537 2.47 -12.67 22.52
CA VAL A 537 3.36 -11.68 23.14
C VAL A 537 3.37 -11.82 24.67
N LYS A 538 2.21 -12.00 25.31
CA LYS A 538 2.14 -12.13 26.78
C LYS A 538 2.78 -13.44 27.29
N ASP A 539 2.65 -14.52 26.54
CA ASP A 539 3.35 -15.78 26.80
C ASP A 539 4.86 -15.61 26.59
N TYR A 540 5.29 -15.00 25.47
CA TYR A 540 6.70 -14.70 25.17
C TYR A 540 7.36 -13.85 26.26
N VAL A 541 6.76 -12.71 26.61
CA VAL A 541 7.23 -11.83 27.69
C VAL A 541 7.31 -12.58 29.03
N SER A 542 6.42 -13.55 29.26
CA SER A 542 6.43 -14.36 30.49
C SER A 542 7.48 -15.47 30.54
N ILE A 543 8.05 -15.87 29.40
CA ILE A 543 9.19 -16.80 29.35
C ILE A 543 10.49 -16.10 29.77
N TYR A 544 10.68 -14.83 29.36
CA TYR A 544 11.91 -14.08 29.63
C TYR A 544 11.86 -13.23 30.90
N TYR A 545 10.69 -12.67 31.25
CA TYR A 545 10.51 -11.84 32.44
C TYR A 545 9.53 -12.51 33.42
N THR A 546 10.04 -12.96 34.58
CA THR A 546 9.23 -13.65 35.59
C THR A 546 8.31 -12.72 36.36
N HIS A 547 8.75 -11.49 36.64
CA HIS A 547 8.02 -10.46 37.39
C HIS A 547 8.38 -9.05 36.89
N ASP A 548 7.54 -8.05 37.19
CA ASP A 548 7.70 -6.67 36.71
C ASP A 548 9.07 -6.05 37.05
N ALA A 549 9.57 -6.28 38.27
CA ALA A 549 10.89 -5.78 38.66
C ALA A 549 12.08 -6.32 37.82
N ALA A 550 11.88 -7.37 37.02
CA ALA A 550 12.88 -7.82 36.04
C ALA A 550 12.86 -6.92 34.79
N VAL A 551 11.66 -6.58 34.31
CA VAL A 551 11.41 -5.64 33.21
C VAL A 551 12.00 -4.26 33.54
N ALA A 552 11.68 -3.73 34.73
CA ALA A 552 12.21 -2.46 35.22
C ALA A 552 13.75 -2.45 35.42
N SER A 553 14.37 -3.62 35.64
CA SER A 553 15.83 -3.75 35.81
C SER A 553 16.62 -3.90 34.51
N ASP A 554 15.93 -4.17 33.39
CA ASP A 554 16.56 -4.44 32.10
C ASP A 554 17.03 -3.13 31.45
N GLN A 555 18.34 -2.86 31.55
CA GLN A 555 18.94 -1.64 31.03
C GLN A 555 18.88 -1.52 29.50
N ALA A 556 18.83 -2.63 28.76
CA ALA A 556 18.71 -2.59 27.31
C ALA A 556 17.27 -2.23 26.88
N LEU A 557 16.27 -2.81 27.54
CA LEU A 557 14.87 -2.42 27.41
C LEU A 557 14.64 -0.95 27.81
N GLN A 558 15.13 -0.49 28.97
CA GLN A 558 14.94 0.91 29.36
C GLN A 558 15.65 1.88 28.42
N HIS A 559 16.80 1.51 27.84
CA HIS A 559 17.45 2.33 26.80
C HIS A 559 16.65 2.36 25.49
N TRP A 560 16.09 1.23 25.05
CA TRP A 560 15.19 1.14 23.90
C TRP A 560 13.95 2.03 24.09
N ALA A 561 13.30 1.95 25.24
CA ALA A 561 12.07 2.68 25.57
C ALA A 561 12.31 4.20 25.72
N THR A 562 13.37 4.61 26.42
CA THR A 562 13.76 6.03 26.51
C THR A 562 14.20 6.61 25.17
N THR A 563 14.80 5.80 24.28
CA THR A 563 15.13 6.21 22.91
C THR A 563 13.86 6.47 22.08
N LEU A 564 12.84 5.61 22.19
CA LEU A 564 11.54 5.81 21.55
C LEU A 564 10.86 7.11 22.01
N ALA A 565 10.86 7.39 23.31
CA ALA A 565 10.30 8.62 23.87
C ALA A 565 11.10 9.90 23.50
N SER A 566 12.39 9.77 23.23
CA SER A 566 13.27 10.93 23.05
C SER A 566 12.99 11.74 21.78
N ILE A 567 13.18 13.07 21.87
CA ILE A 567 13.02 14.02 20.74
C ILE A 567 13.99 13.77 19.57
N ASN A 568 15.13 13.10 19.85
CA ASN A 568 16.15 12.71 18.89
C ASN A 568 15.98 11.26 18.39
N GLY A 569 14.99 10.53 18.91
CA GLY A 569 14.64 9.17 18.54
C GLY A 569 13.23 9.11 17.97
N GLY A 570 12.41 8.19 18.47
CA GLY A 570 11.06 7.95 17.95
C GLY A 570 10.05 9.10 18.16
N ARG A 571 10.33 10.04 19.08
CA ARG A 571 9.42 11.14 19.48
C ARG A 571 8.08 10.67 20.04
N LEU A 572 7.98 9.44 20.56
CA LEU A 572 6.75 8.93 21.15
C LEU A 572 6.39 9.74 22.40
N SER A 573 5.22 10.39 22.36
CA SER A 573 4.68 11.13 23.51
C SER A 573 3.52 10.34 24.12
N ASN A 574 3.30 10.50 25.42
CA ASN A 574 2.36 9.66 26.18
C ASN A 574 2.65 8.16 25.99
N PHE A 575 3.93 7.81 26.08
CA PHE A 575 4.51 6.47 26.01
C PHE A 575 5.31 6.20 27.29
N GLY A 576 5.45 4.93 27.67
CA GLY A 576 5.88 4.51 28.99
C GLY A 576 4.75 4.50 30.02
N GLU A 577 5.09 4.06 31.22
CA GLU A 577 4.26 4.15 32.44
C GLU A 577 4.63 5.39 33.29
N ASP A 578 5.63 6.15 32.88
CA ASP A 578 6.05 7.42 33.49
C ASP A 578 6.41 8.49 32.44
N SER A 579 6.75 9.70 32.91
CA SER A 579 7.09 10.84 32.04
C SER A 579 8.46 10.74 31.35
N LEU A 580 9.19 9.64 31.51
CA LEU A 580 10.51 9.40 30.90
C LEU A 580 10.45 8.30 29.82
N GLY A 581 9.31 7.61 29.67
CA GLY A 581 9.14 6.52 28.72
C GLY A 581 9.52 5.14 29.27
N HIS A 582 9.68 4.98 30.59
CA HIS A 582 10.08 3.69 31.16
C HIS A 582 8.97 2.63 31.04
N ILE A 583 9.40 1.37 30.90
CA ILE A 583 8.56 0.18 30.86
C ILE A 583 8.83 -0.62 32.13
N ASN A 584 7.93 -0.53 33.11
CA ASN A 584 8.09 -1.10 34.44
C ASN A 584 7.36 -2.44 34.59
N THR A 585 6.22 -2.63 33.91
CA THR A 585 5.41 -3.85 34.02
C THR A 585 5.44 -4.74 32.78
N LYS A 586 5.23 -6.04 33.01
CA LYS A 586 5.06 -7.06 31.96
C LYS A 586 3.83 -6.80 31.10
N ASP A 587 2.75 -6.29 31.69
CA ASP A 587 1.50 -6.03 30.98
C ASP A 587 1.62 -4.82 30.05
N TYR A 588 2.26 -3.72 30.50
CA TYR A 588 2.55 -2.59 29.60
C TYR A 588 3.52 -2.99 28.48
N LEU A 589 4.59 -3.73 28.80
CA LEU A 589 5.49 -4.29 27.78
C LEU A 589 4.73 -5.14 26.74
N SER A 590 3.85 -6.02 27.21
CA SER A 590 3.04 -6.87 26.33
C SER A 590 2.11 -6.04 25.43
N GLN A 591 1.52 -4.97 25.96
CA GLN A 591 0.65 -4.08 25.19
C GLN A 591 1.42 -3.27 24.14
N VAL A 592 2.62 -2.77 24.45
CA VAL A 592 3.51 -2.08 23.49
C VAL A 592 3.89 -3.00 22.33
N LEU A 593 4.41 -4.19 22.65
CA LEU A 593 4.84 -5.17 21.67
C LEU A 593 3.66 -5.66 20.81
N SER A 594 2.49 -5.92 21.40
CA SER A 594 1.29 -6.33 20.65
C SER A 594 0.78 -5.24 19.71
N THR A 595 0.84 -3.97 20.16
CA THR A 595 0.46 -2.82 19.32
C THR A 595 1.38 -2.73 18.11
N LEU A 596 2.71 -2.75 18.31
CA LEU A 596 3.69 -2.72 17.22
C LEU A 596 3.52 -3.88 16.23
N ILE A 597 3.41 -5.11 16.73
CA ILE A 597 3.28 -6.31 15.89
C ILE A 597 1.97 -6.29 15.10
N PHE A 598 0.85 -5.90 15.71
CA PHE A 598 -0.42 -5.73 14.99
C PHE A 598 -0.34 -4.62 13.94
N THR A 599 0.30 -3.48 14.25
CA THR A 599 0.47 -2.37 13.28
C THR A 599 1.32 -2.79 12.08
N ALA A 600 2.40 -3.56 12.31
CA ALA A 600 3.30 -4.01 11.25
C ALA A 600 2.73 -5.14 10.38
N SER A 601 1.83 -5.96 10.92
CA SER A 601 1.23 -7.11 10.23
C SER A 601 -0.23 -6.85 9.82
N ALA A 602 -1.18 -7.14 10.70
CA ALA A 602 -2.62 -7.14 10.42
C ALA A 602 -3.17 -5.76 10.01
N GLN A 603 -2.75 -4.68 10.67
CA GLN A 603 -3.20 -3.33 10.32
C GLN A 603 -2.71 -2.92 8.93
N HIS A 604 -1.46 -3.22 8.60
CA HIS A 604 -0.89 -2.96 7.28
C HIS A 604 -1.59 -3.79 6.20
N ALA A 605 -1.76 -5.09 6.43
CA ALA A 605 -2.47 -5.97 5.52
C ALA A 605 -3.91 -5.48 5.23
N ALA A 606 -4.62 -5.01 6.27
CA ALA A 606 -5.98 -4.50 6.18
C ALA A 606 -6.14 -3.22 5.34
N VAL A 607 -5.07 -2.43 5.12
CA VAL A 607 -5.12 -1.18 4.32
C VAL A 607 -4.32 -1.26 3.01
N ASN A 608 -3.28 -2.08 2.92
CA ASN A 608 -2.44 -2.22 1.73
C ASN A 608 -3.07 -3.14 0.67
N PHE A 609 -3.40 -4.38 1.00
CA PHE A 609 -3.86 -5.36 0.00
C PHE A 609 -5.19 -5.02 -0.70
N PRO A 610 -6.15 -4.33 -0.06
CA PRO A 610 -7.32 -3.79 -0.75
C PRO A 610 -7.02 -2.78 -1.86
N GLN A 611 -5.80 -2.20 -1.93
CA GLN A 611 -5.41 -1.35 -3.05
C GLN A 611 -5.55 -2.08 -4.39
N LYS A 612 -5.05 -3.33 -4.46
CA LYS A 612 -5.17 -4.19 -5.65
C LYS A 612 -6.63 -4.52 -5.96
N THR A 613 -7.36 -5.03 -4.97
CA THR A 613 -8.68 -5.65 -5.17
C THR A 613 -9.84 -4.67 -5.22
N LEU A 614 -9.62 -3.41 -4.81
CA LEU A 614 -10.61 -2.33 -4.87
C LEU A 614 -10.08 -1.12 -5.64
N MET A 615 -9.00 -0.51 -5.16
CA MET A 615 -8.60 0.85 -5.58
C MET A 615 -7.94 0.94 -6.97
N THR A 616 -7.52 -0.19 -7.55
CA THR A 616 -7.18 -0.22 -8.98
C THR A 616 -8.36 0.20 -9.85
N TYR A 617 -9.62 0.00 -9.45
CA TYR A 617 -10.78 0.43 -10.24
C TYR A 617 -11.06 1.92 -10.13
N VAL A 618 -10.30 2.67 -10.92
CA VAL A 618 -10.26 4.14 -10.93
C VAL A 618 -11.63 4.84 -11.01
N PRO A 619 -12.65 4.36 -11.76
CA PRO A 619 -13.98 4.99 -11.74
C PRO A 619 -14.71 4.92 -10.38
N GLY A 620 -14.37 3.94 -9.53
CA GLY A 620 -14.91 3.78 -8.18
C GLY A 620 -14.01 4.30 -7.06
N PHE A 621 -12.72 4.47 -7.31
CA PHE A 621 -11.71 4.87 -6.32
C PHE A 621 -10.67 5.84 -6.92
N PRO A 622 -11.06 6.99 -7.51
CA PRO A 622 -10.09 7.88 -8.16
C PRO A 622 -9.22 8.57 -7.11
N LEU A 623 -7.89 8.47 -7.25
CA LEU A 623 -6.96 9.15 -6.34
C LEU A 623 -7.03 10.70 -6.45
N ALA A 624 -7.52 11.22 -7.58
CA ALA A 624 -7.80 12.64 -7.78
C ALA A 624 -9.02 12.85 -8.68
N ARG A 625 -9.74 13.97 -8.45
CA ARG A 625 -10.72 14.50 -9.40
C ARG A 625 -10.11 15.61 -10.26
N TYR A 626 -10.58 15.70 -11.50
CA TYR A 626 -10.11 16.67 -12.51
C TYR A 626 -11.18 17.70 -12.89
N SER A 627 -12.35 17.63 -12.23
CA SER A 627 -13.38 18.66 -12.25
C SER A 627 -13.66 19.19 -10.82
N PRO A 628 -14.09 20.46 -10.68
CA PRO A 628 -14.51 20.99 -9.39
C PRO A 628 -15.70 20.22 -8.81
N PRO A 629 -15.86 20.17 -7.48
CA PRO A 629 -17.03 19.55 -6.87
C PRO A 629 -18.30 20.35 -7.19
N PRO A 630 -19.43 19.69 -7.56
CA PRO A 630 -20.70 20.36 -7.86
C PRO A 630 -21.21 21.24 -6.72
N THR A 631 -21.81 22.38 -7.07
CA THR A 631 -22.32 23.36 -6.10
C THR A 631 -23.78 23.18 -5.70
N HIS A 632 -24.58 22.52 -6.52
CA HIS A 632 -25.96 22.17 -6.24
C HIS A 632 -26.40 20.90 -6.99
N VAL A 633 -27.44 20.24 -6.48
CA VAL A 633 -28.00 18.98 -7.03
C VAL A 633 -28.39 19.07 -8.52
N LYS A 634 -28.61 20.28 -9.05
CA LYS A 634 -29.01 20.53 -10.45
C LYS A 634 -27.84 20.70 -11.43
N GLU A 635 -26.59 20.53 -10.99
CA GLU A 635 -25.46 20.44 -11.92
C GLU A 635 -25.46 19.08 -12.63
N THR A 636 -25.72 19.08 -13.93
CA THR A 636 -25.79 17.89 -14.78
C THR A 636 -24.40 17.34 -15.16
N GLN A 637 -23.40 17.47 -14.29
CA GLN A 637 -22.04 16.99 -14.57
C GLN A 637 -21.93 15.51 -14.21
N SER A 638 -21.61 14.68 -15.20
CA SER A 638 -21.36 13.26 -15.01
C SER A 638 -20.15 13.06 -14.08
N PHE A 639 -20.20 12.03 -13.23
CA PHE A 639 -19.04 11.70 -12.41
C PHE A 639 -17.82 11.31 -13.27
N LEU A 640 -18.06 10.80 -14.49
CA LEU A 640 -17.04 10.48 -15.50
C LEU A 640 -16.24 11.72 -15.91
N ASP A 641 -16.88 12.88 -16.02
CA ASP A 641 -16.26 14.18 -16.36
C ASP A 641 -15.26 14.67 -15.30
N GLY A 642 -15.26 14.04 -14.11
CA GLY A 642 -14.35 14.31 -13.01
C GLY A 642 -13.21 13.30 -12.86
N LEU A 643 -13.18 12.22 -13.65
CA LEU A 643 -12.17 11.16 -13.54
C LEU A 643 -10.82 11.54 -14.19
N PRO A 644 -9.70 10.89 -13.80
CA PRO A 644 -8.41 10.99 -14.49
C PRO A 644 -8.46 10.47 -15.94
N SER A 645 -7.57 10.98 -16.80
CA SER A 645 -7.34 10.40 -18.13
C SER A 645 -6.85 8.95 -18.05
N LEU A 646 -7.02 8.18 -19.13
CA LEU A 646 -6.61 6.77 -19.20
C LEU A 646 -5.12 6.56 -18.84
N SER A 647 -4.22 7.49 -19.22
CA SER A 647 -2.79 7.43 -18.85
C SER A 647 -2.55 7.57 -17.33
N GLN A 648 -3.30 8.44 -16.67
CA GLN A 648 -3.25 8.59 -15.20
C GLN A 648 -3.93 7.39 -14.52
N ALA A 649 -5.01 6.87 -15.09
CA ALA A 649 -5.70 5.69 -14.59
C ALA A 649 -4.82 4.43 -14.68
N GLN A 650 -4.09 4.22 -15.79
CA GLN A 650 -3.10 3.15 -15.92
C GLN A 650 -1.96 3.32 -14.91
N SER A 651 -1.50 4.56 -14.68
CA SER A 651 -0.48 4.86 -13.65
C SER A 651 -0.97 4.49 -12.24
N GLN A 652 -2.24 4.76 -11.92
CA GLN A 652 -2.89 4.32 -10.68
C GLN A 652 -3.02 2.79 -10.60
N ILE A 653 -3.49 2.14 -11.66
CA ILE A 653 -3.59 0.66 -11.73
C ILE A 653 -2.22 0.03 -11.46
N ASN A 654 -1.16 0.55 -12.09
CA ASN A 654 0.17 -0.04 -12.00
C ASN A 654 0.79 0.05 -10.60
N ILE A 655 0.70 1.20 -9.92
CA ILE A 655 1.23 1.32 -8.55
C ILE A 655 0.39 0.52 -7.54
N LEU A 656 -0.94 0.62 -7.58
CA LEU A 656 -1.82 -0.05 -6.63
C LEU A 656 -1.88 -1.57 -6.86
N TYR A 657 -1.65 -2.04 -8.10
CA TYR A 657 -1.39 -3.46 -8.38
C TYR A 657 -0.07 -3.91 -7.77
N LEU A 658 1.02 -3.14 -7.92
CA LEU A 658 2.33 -3.50 -7.36
C LEU A 658 2.27 -3.63 -5.82
N LEU A 659 1.79 -2.58 -5.15
CA LEU A 659 1.70 -2.50 -3.69
C LEU A 659 0.78 -3.58 -3.11
N GLY A 660 -0.43 -3.73 -3.66
CA GLY A 660 -1.41 -4.71 -3.20
C GLY A 660 -1.21 -6.15 -3.68
N SER A 661 -0.11 -6.51 -4.35
CA SER A 661 0.11 -7.87 -4.89
C SER A 661 1.30 -8.65 -4.32
N VAL A 662 2.17 -8.09 -3.47
CA VAL A 662 3.33 -8.84 -2.96
C VAL A 662 3.06 -9.38 -1.56
N TYR A 663 2.93 -10.70 -1.45
CA TYR A 663 2.84 -11.41 -0.17
C TYR A 663 4.18 -12.14 0.08
N TYR A 664 4.93 -11.64 1.06
CA TYR A 664 6.23 -12.17 1.49
C TYR A 664 6.27 -12.20 3.03
N THR A 665 6.67 -13.34 3.59
CA THR A 665 6.37 -13.79 4.97
C THR A 665 4.87 -14.01 5.24
N GLN A 666 4.54 -14.70 6.34
CA GLN A 666 3.18 -14.93 6.83
C GLN A 666 3.15 -14.81 8.36
N LEU A 667 2.10 -14.19 8.92
CA LEU A 667 1.99 -13.92 10.35
C LEU A 667 2.15 -15.20 11.19
N GLY A 668 3.06 -15.17 12.14
CA GLY A 668 3.40 -16.30 13.00
C GLY A 668 4.37 -17.33 12.39
N HIS A 669 4.74 -17.21 11.11
CA HIS A 669 5.78 -18.04 10.49
C HIS A 669 7.14 -17.35 10.67
N TYR A 670 7.93 -17.87 11.59
CA TYR A 670 9.26 -17.37 11.94
C TYR A 670 10.33 -18.33 11.42
N SER A 671 11.49 -17.83 11.00
CA SER A 671 12.59 -18.68 10.54
C SER A 671 13.10 -19.58 11.66
N SER A 672 13.70 -20.71 11.29
CA SER A 672 14.35 -21.64 12.23
C SER A 672 15.49 -20.99 13.06
N SER A 673 15.99 -19.84 12.59
CA SER A 673 17.02 -19.02 13.24
C SER A 673 16.49 -17.93 14.18
N ALA A 674 15.20 -17.57 14.11
CA ALA A 674 14.65 -16.46 14.90
C ALA A 674 14.47 -16.80 16.39
N PHE A 675 14.21 -18.08 16.71
CA PHE A 675 13.88 -18.53 18.06
C PHE A 675 14.66 -19.79 18.47
N SER A 676 15.07 -19.84 19.74
CA SER A 676 15.73 -21.02 20.29
C SER A 676 14.75 -22.18 20.47
N ASN A 677 15.26 -23.41 20.34
CA ASN A 677 14.51 -24.66 20.47
C ASN A 677 14.14 -24.99 21.94
N SER A 678 13.67 -24.00 22.70
CA SER A 678 13.22 -24.17 24.09
C SER A 678 11.74 -24.57 24.15
N GLN A 679 11.42 -25.60 24.94
CA GLN A 679 10.07 -26.13 25.04
C GLN A 679 8.98 -25.09 25.39
N PRO A 680 9.21 -24.11 26.31
CA PRO A 680 8.19 -23.11 26.61
C PRO A 680 7.85 -22.23 25.40
N LEU A 681 8.87 -21.83 24.62
CA LEU A 681 8.72 -20.95 23.47
C LEU A 681 7.99 -21.66 22.32
N GLN A 682 8.32 -22.93 22.07
CA GLN A 682 7.59 -23.76 21.11
C GLN A 682 6.11 -23.96 21.53
N THR A 683 5.85 -24.19 22.82
CA THR A 683 4.48 -24.36 23.34
C THR A 683 3.62 -23.09 23.23
N ALA A 684 4.25 -21.92 23.35
CA ALA A 684 3.62 -20.62 23.10
C ALA A 684 3.36 -20.38 21.60
N LEU A 685 4.31 -20.76 20.73
CA LEU A 685 4.19 -20.63 19.28
C LEU A 685 3.10 -21.56 18.70
N ASP A 686 3.06 -22.82 19.15
CA ASP A 686 1.95 -23.77 18.90
C ASP A 686 0.59 -23.15 19.26
N THR A 687 0.55 -22.33 20.30
CA THR A 687 -0.67 -21.66 20.79
C THR A 687 -1.03 -20.44 19.95
N PHE A 688 -0.04 -19.72 19.42
CA PHE A 688 -0.26 -18.66 18.42
C PHE A 688 -0.80 -19.26 17.12
N HIS A 689 -0.14 -20.27 16.55
CA HIS A 689 -0.57 -20.97 15.33
C HIS A 689 -1.99 -21.54 15.45
N ARG A 690 -2.31 -22.17 16.59
CA ARG A 690 -3.67 -22.68 16.86
C ARG A 690 -4.73 -21.58 16.86
N LYS A 691 -4.42 -20.41 17.44
CA LYS A 691 -5.31 -19.23 17.44
C LYS A 691 -5.46 -18.63 16.04
N LEU A 692 -4.38 -18.54 15.26
CA LEU A 692 -4.45 -18.10 13.85
C LEU A 692 -5.27 -19.09 13.00
N ASN A 693 -5.08 -20.40 13.13
CA ASN A 693 -5.88 -21.39 12.41
C ASN A 693 -7.38 -21.37 12.80
N GLN A 694 -7.69 -21.08 14.06
CA GLN A 694 -9.06 -20.81 14.51
C GLN A 694 -9.63 -19.53 13.86
N ALA A 695 -8.85 -18.44 13.83
CA ALA A 695 -9.25 -17.20 13.17
C ALA A 695 -9.50 -17.42 11.68
N HIS A 696 -8.57 -18.05 10.94
CA HIS A 696 -8.73 -18.41 9.53
C HIS A 696 -10.05 -19.16 9.28
N THR A 697 -10.35 -20.18 10.11
CA THR A 697 -11.58 -20.98 9.99
C THR A 697 -12.84 -20.12 10.17
N ILE A 698 -12.86 -19.22 11.16
CA ILE A 698 -14.00 -18.33 11.45
C ILE A 698 -14.17 -17.29 10.33
N ILE A 699 -13.08 -16.68 9.87
CA ILE A 699 -13.09 -15.64 8.83
C ILE A 699 -13.54 -16.23 7.48
N HIS A 700 -13.05 -17.41 7.12
CA HIS A 700 -13.49 -18.15 5.94
C HIS A 700 -14.99 -18.48 5.98
N GLN A 701 -15.51 -18.93 7.13
CA GLN A 701 -16.95 -19.18 7.33
C GLN A 701 -17.77 -17.88 7.20
N ARG A 702 -17.30 -16.77 7.78
CA ARG A 702 -17.95 -15.44 7.65
C ARG A 702 -17.97 -14.96 6.19
N ASN A 703 -16.90 -15.18 5.42
CA ASN A 703 -16.83 -14.84 4.00
C ASN A 703 -17.73 -15.71 3.10
N GLN A 704 -18.21 -16.86 3.60
CA GLN A 704 -19.23 -17.69 2.95
C GLN A 704 -20.66 -17.38 3.42
N SER A 705 -20.84 -16.47 4.37
CA SER A 705 -22.17 -16.07 4.89
C SER A 705 -22.82 -15.00 4.01
N SER A 706 -24.15 -14.97 4.00
CA SER A 706 -24.93 -13.90 3.35
C SER A 706 -24.95 -12.56 4.11
N GLU A 707 -24.25 -12.46 5.24
CA GLU A 707 -24.13 -11.22 6.03
C GLU A 707 -23.05 -10.30 5.45
N ARG A 708 -22.03 -10.87 4.79
CA ARG A 708 -20.99 -10.13 4.09
C ARG A 708 -21.40 -9.86 2.65
N LEU A 709 -21.58 -8.59 2.30
CA LEU A 709 -21.90 -8.21 0.91
C LEU A 709 -20.73 -8.47 -0.05
N PHE A 710 -19.49 -8.39 0.46
CA PHE A 710 -18.27 -8.83 -0.20
C PHE A 710 -17.38 -9.60 0.80
N PRO A 711 -16.67 -10.67 0.36
CA PRO A 711 -15.64 -11.31 1.17
C PRO A 711 -14.60 -10.30 1.67
N TYR A 712 -14.19 -10.45 2.93
CA TYR A 712 -13.14 -9.65 3.55
C TYR A 712 -11.93 -10.54 3.81
N GLU A 713 -10.93 -10.48 2.94
CA GLU A 713 -9.87 -11.50 2.83
C GLU A 713 -8.50 -11.01 3.31
N CYS A 714 -8.28 -9.70 3.46
CA CYS A 714 -7.00 -9.13 3.89
C CYS A 714 -6.65 -9.38 5.37
N LEU A 715 -7.59 -9.93 6.17
CA LEU A 715 -7.35 -10.42 7.53
C LEU A 715 -7.44 -11.95 7.67
N LEU A 716 -7.52 -12.71 6.57
CA LEU A 716 -7.20 -14.14 6.63
C LEU A 716 -5.71 -14.29 7.00
N PRO A 717 -5.32 -15.10 8.02
CA PRO A 717 -3.93 -15.21 8.46
C PRO A 717 -2.90 -15.60 7.39
N THR A 718 -3.34 -16.29 6.33
CA THR A 718 -2.53 -16.62 5.13
C THR A 718 -2.17 -15.40 4.28
N ASN A 719 -2.94 -14.32 4.44
CA ASN A 719 -2.86 -13.09 3.65
C ASN A 719 -2.29 -11.92 4.49
N ILE A 720 -1.79 -12.20 5.70
CA ILE A 720 -1.15 -11.20 6.57
C ILE A 720 0.36 -11.52 6.64
N PRO A 721 1.24 -10.67 6.09
CA PRO A 721 2.69 -10.74 6.31
C PRO A 721 3.09 -10.52 7.78
N GLN A 722 4.31 -10.89 8.15
CA GLN A 722 4.88 -10.54 9.46
C GLN A 722 5.14 -9.04 9.62
N SER A 723 5.48 -8.34 8.53
CA SER A 723 6.01 -6.98 8.51
C SER A 723 5.46 -6.11 7.38
N ILE A 724 5.76 -4.81 7.44
CA ILE A 724 5.58 -3.88 6.31
C ILE A 724 6.78 -4.08 5.37
N ASN A 725 6.56 -4.73 4.23
CA ASN A 725 7.63 -5.08 3.29
C ASN A 725 7.28 -4.87 1.80
N ILE A 726 6.20 -4.16 1.50
CA ILE A 726 5.81 -3.70 0.15
C ILE A 726 5.24 -2.28 0.24
#